data_AF-G9EL43-F1
#
_entry.id   AF-G9EL43-F1
#
_cell.length_a   1.000
_cell.length_b   1.000
_cell.length_c   1.000
_cell.angle_alpha   90.00
_cell.angle_beta   90.00
_cell.angle_gamma   90.00
#
_symmetry.space_group_name_H-M   'P 1'
#
loop_
_entity.id
_entity.type
_entity.pdbx_description
1 polymer ?
#
loop_
_entity_poly.entity_id
_entity_poly.type
_entity_poly.pdbx_seq_one_letter_code
_entity_poly.pdbx_strand_id
1 'polypeptide(L)'
;MSQSDIVHSAKQLLQCLEAMKQKDDSIEIGTAFNTFRELIKPHIDENELKQLDEMMLNILQQAEPLNTTSLTLAIETINKTLISLQLMPETIFLLTAPFDEDAKTGDGQYAQSLVTGFNKHGSPTKCIWLKQKEGHYSLPAHEDLQPIPAQTIPSVYVLQPVANGRTVVSGYLCEKDNSLEKAEKLIKDKITRRTPQIILNKEGKLLRLGFQGTQGNIIFGIEEVREHLQNLKTMQPKRLTADEAKSYKQAGAFLKKLEKIFEAPDFNDENLIGFNNQLTGIKDNYYDFETKKVGLRQANLPGKIADEFYKVLKIAAKDPDRKKVIDHLVRQMQGSGDTLKQGLDIHIRVPDTGAFIMLEDIRTFKKAGIAVNITIHEYKQNYTRPHLQQMIHDLLREADTVLFFNEKDRKNAIAASKNGDLDKKRHQEKNWQITQYNLEDKAELTVAAQILSGTPSSPIDVINKKPNILSFGTIRPGKGFDEALTIAKEINKRVKNKTIIMPCPVVIIAGDPQDSKLMMSLFAERYGAQALKDYQQNCPYKLKSNESKEKREYWQKAKSVLETEVTAKNNSYLELHPWCNENELEMLKQNCKYVCRIDDMGMRNNGSAIISVLDVGIIYTKWGCVTDNEYVKKYNEEKKTFEEGEFYGAVELGTQKYGDNWEKKLLWDPKECIESPYKREPNALNPINDILNSILERERDQHEQTDKTLCKNYQTVVKAQKLLQEKFALKNSVYALQEVFMLNAETESFSLPYEVEVTKPMQAFNAKRYEGLASLGDYAMGQT
;
A
#
# COMPACT_ATOMS: atom_id res chain seq x y z
N MET A 1 8.62 -41.08 -1.38
CA MET A 1 9.21 -39.75 -1.18
C MET A 1 8.30 -38.74 -1.83
N SER A 2 7.97 -37.70 -1.09
CA SER A 2 7.05 -36.63 -1.51
C SER A 2 7.82 -35.46 -2.11
N GLN A 3 7.16 -34.62 -2.91
CA GLN A 3 7.74 -33.34 -3.35
C GLN A 3 8.10 -32.44 -2.16
N SER A 4 7.37 -32.55 -1.05
CA SER A 4 7.68 -31.87 0.21
C SER A 4 9.06 -32.26 0.76
N ASP A 5 9.45 -33.54 0.67
CA ASP A 5 10.78 -33.97 1.12
C ASP A 5 11.90 -33.31 0.29
N ILE A 6 11.72 -33.24 -1.04
CA ILE A 6 12.68 -32.59 -1.96
C ILE A 6 12.78 -31.10 -1.66
N VAL A 7 11.65 -30.39 -1.53
CA VAL A 7 11.62 -28.96 -1.25
C VAL A 7 12.24 -28.66 0.12
N HIS A 8 11.91 -29.44 1.15
CA HIS A 8 12.47 -29.28 2.48
C HIS A 8 13.99 -29.43 2.46
N SER A 9 14.51 -30.47 1.81
CA SER A 9 15.95 -30.69 1.68
C SER A 9 16.63 -29.62 0.84
N ALA A 10 15.98 -29.10 -0.20
CA ALA A 10 16.52 -28.01 -1.02
C ALA A 10 16.63 -26.71 -0.22
N LYS A 11 15.60 -26.37 0.57
CA LYS A 11 15.62 -25.22 1.49
C LYS A 11 16.77 -25.32 2.48
N GLN A 12 16.95 -26.47 3.11
CA GLN A 12 18.07 -26.72 4.02
C GLN A 12 19.42 -26.53 3.31
N LEU A 13 19.60 -27.09 2.12
CA LEU A 13 20.84 -26.97 1.35
C LEU A 13 21.13 -25.51 0.96
N LEU A 14 20.13 -24.78 0.47
CA LEU A 14 20.27 -23.35 0.12
C LEU A 14 20.64 -22.51 1.35
N GLN A 15 20.01 -22.76 2.50
CA GLN A 15 20.35 -22.11 3.77
C GLN A 15 21.79 -22.41 4.20
N CYS A 16 22.24 -23.66 4.09
CA CYS A 16 23.61 -24.05 4.42
C CYS A 16 24.64 -23.36 3.51
N LEU A 17 24.40 -23.36 2.18
CA LEU A 17 25.27 -22.70 1.20
C LEU A 17 25.40 -21.19 1.44
N GLU A 18 24.35 -20.56 1.97
CA GLU A 18 24.37 -19.15 2.34
C GLU A 18 25.07 -18.86 3.66
N ALA A 19 24.84 -19.70 4.67
CA ALA A 19 25.57 -19.62 5.93
C ALA A 19 27.08 -19.72 5.68
N MET A 20 27.48 -20.50 4.68
CA MET A 20 28.86 -20.65 4.23
C MET A 20 29.52 -19.34 3.76
N LYS A 21 28.74 -18.37 3.26
CA LYS A 21 29.26 -17.03 2.93
C LYS A 21 29.71 -16.26 4.16
N GLN A 22 29.26 -16.67 5.35
CA GLN A 22 29.47 -15.97 6.62
C GLN A 22 30.28 -16.78 7.65
N LYS A 23 30.30 -18.11 7.56
CA LYS A 23 31.03 -19.03 8.46
C LYS A 23 31.53 -20.25 7.71
N ASP A 24 32.70 -20.75 8.09
CA ASP A 24 33.35 -21.89 7.44
C ASP A 24 32.83 -23.22 8.07
N ASP A 25 31.69 -23.72 7.60
CA ASP A 25 31.09 -24.97 8.08
C ASP A 25 30.75 -25.93 6.92
N SER A 26 31.75 -26.68 6.44
CA SER A 26 31.68 -27.56 5.27
C SER A 26 30.96 -28.90 5.53
N ILE A 27 30.79 -29.30 6.79
CA ILE A 27 30.21 -30.60 7.18
C ILE A 27 28.68 -30.59 7.02
N GLU A 28 28.02 -29.51 7.45
CA GLU A 28 26.56 -29.37 7.33
C GLU A 28 26.12 -29.39 5.86
N ILE A 29 26.91 -28.77 4.97
CA ILE A 29 26.63 -28.68 3.53
C ILE A 29 26.74 -30.04 2.85
N GLY A 30 27.78 -30.82 3.17
CA GLY A 30 27.91 -32.17 2.62
C GLY A 30 26.71 -33.04 3.01
N THR A 31 26.22 -32.91 4.24
CA THR A 31 25.05 -33.66 4.74
C THR A 31 23.76 -33.21 4.05
N ALA A 32 23.51 -31.89 3.97
CA ALA A 32 22.35 -31.32 3.30
C ALA A 32 22.34 -31.65 1.80
N PHE A 33 23.51 -31.60 1.15
CA PHE A 33 23.65 -31.93 -0.27
C PHE A 33 23.37 -33.39 -0.55
N ASN A 34 23.98 -34.31 0.20
CA ASN A 34 23.73 -35.74 0.02
C ASN A 34 22.26 -36.09 0.22
N THR A 35 21.59 -35.45 1.18
CA THR A 35 20.15 -35.61 1.40
C THR A 35 19.36 -35.15 0.18
N PHE A 36 19.63 -33.92 -0.31
CA PHE A 36 18.95 -33.37 -1.49
C PHE A 36 19.19 -34.21 -2.74
N ARG A 37 20.45 -34.61 -2.96
CA ARG A 37 20.91 -35.44 -4.07
C ARG A 37 20.19 -36.78 -4.13
N GLU A 38 20.12 -37.52 -3.02
CA GLU A 38 19.41 -38.81 -2.99
C GLU A 38 17.90 -38.62 -3.23
N LEU A 39 17.35 -37.48 -2.82
CA LEU A 39 15.94 -37.19 -3.03
C LEU A 39 15.59 -36.87 -4.49
N ILE A 40 16.45 -36.16 -5.23
CA ILE A 40 16.22 -35.77 -6.63
C ILE A 40 16.68 -36.80 -7.65
N LYS A 41 17.60 -37.70 -7.30
CA LYS A 41 18.18 -38.72 -8.18
C LYS A 41 17.16 -39.54 -8.98
N PRO A 42 15.96 -39.87 -8.47
CA PRO A 42 14.93 -40.58 -9.26
C PRO A 42 14.24 -39.71 -10.32
N HIS A 43 14.46 -38.39 -10.31
CA HIS A 43 13.65 -37.39 -11.03
C HIS A 43 14.43 -36.55 -12.04
N ILE A 44 15.76 -36.65 -12.08
CA ILE A 44 16.62 -35.90 -12.99
C ILE A 44 17.51 -36.86 -13.80
N ASP A 45 18.04 -36.39 -14.93
CA ASP A 45 18.87 -37.25 -15.76
C ASP A 45 20.28 -37.47 -15.14
N GLU A 46 20.95 -38.54 -15.57
CA GLU A 46 22.25 -38.93 -15.00
C GLU A 46 23.36 -37.88 -15.28
N ASN A 47 23.25 -37.12 -16.37
CA ASN A 47 24.21 -36.08 -16.71
C ASN A 47 23.99 -34.82 -15.86
N GLU A 48 22.74 -34.43 -15.61
CA GLU A 48 22.36 -33.35 -14.68
C GLU A 48 22.83 -33.67 -13.26
N LEU A 49 22.61 -34.91 -12.81
CA LEU A 49 23.08 -35.36 -11.50
C LEU A 49 24.61 -35.35 -11.41
N LYS A 50 25.34 -35.76 -12.47
CA LYS A 50 26.81 -35.68 -12.54
C LYS A 50 27.32 -34.25 -12.47
N GLN A 51 26.68 -33.32 -13.18
CA GLN A 51 27.05 -31.90 -13.13
C GLN A 51 26.86 -31.32 -11.71
N LEU A 52 25.76 -31.67 -11.05
CA LEU A 52 25.49 -31.28 -9.67
C LEU A 52 26.56 -31.84 -8.70
N ASP A 53 26.92 -33.11 -8.87
CA ASP A 53 27.96 -33.79 -8.08
C ASP A 53 29.34 -33.16 -8.29
N GLU A 54 29.75 -32.92 -9.54
CA GLU A 54 31.04 -32.29 -9.87
C GLU A 54 31.14 -30.87 -9.29
N MET A 55 30.06 -30.10 -9.38
CA MET A 55 29.98 -28.76 -8.83
C MET A 55 30.09 -28.76 -7.30
N MET A 56 29.34 -29.63 -6.62
CA MET A 56 29.37 -29.70 -5.16
C MET A 56 30.69 -30.27 -4.64
N LEU A 57 31.29 -31.22 -5.36
CA LEU A 57 32.63 -31.70 -5.08
C LEU A 57 33.66 -30.56 -5.18
N ASN A 58 33.58 -29.74 -6.23
CA ASN A 58 34.43 -28.55 -6.37
C ASN A 58 34.25 -27.56 -5.22
N ILE A 59 33.03 -27.40 -4.68
CA ILE A 59 32.76 -26.53 -3.55
C ILE A 59 33.35 -27.09 -2.25
N LEU A 60 33.14 -28.37 -1.99
CA LEU A 60 33.62 -29.06 -0.79
C LEU A 60 35.14 -29.23 -0.77
N GLN A 61 35.80 -29.24 -1.94
CA GLN A 61 37.26 -29.38 -2.08
C GLN A 61 38.03 -28.07 -2.04
N GLN A 62 37.37 -26.90 -2.12
CA GLN A 62 38.05 -25.61 -1.97
C GLN A 62 38.39 -25.36 -0.49
N ALA A 63 39.69 -25.36 -0.16
CA ALA A 63 40.20 -25.29 1.22
C ALA A 63 40.42 -23.87 1.77
N GLU A 64 40.02 -22.83 1.05
CA GLU A 64 40.16 -21.41 1.42
C GLU A 64 39.00 -20.61 0.82
N PRO A 65 38.62 -19.42 1.36
CA PRO A 65 37.24 -18.98 1.37
C PRO A 65 36.63 -19.03 -0.03
N LEU A 66 35.60 -19.88 -0.16
CA LEU A 66 34.87 -20.12 -1.39
C LEU A 66 34.60 -18.80 -2.09
N ASN A 67 35.07 -18.69 -3.34
CA ASN A 67 34.82 -17.48 -4.09
C ASN A 67 33.30 -17.35 -4.26
N THR A 68 32.79 -16.12 -4.13
CA THR A 68 31.35 -15.82 -4.22
C THR A 68 30.73 -16.35 -5.52
N THR A 69 31.52 -16.51 -6.58
CA THR A 69 31.10 -17.04 -7.88
C THR A 69 30.72 -18.51 -7.82
N SER A 70 31.51 -19.37 -7.15
CA SER A 70 31.23 -20.81 -7.00
C SER A 70 29.95 -21.06 -6.18
N LEU A 71 29.77 -20.32 -5.08
CA LEU A 71 28.53 -20.40 -4.28
C LEU A 71 27.31 -19.89 -5.06
N THR A 72 27.47 -18.82 -5.86
CA THR A 72 26.39 -18.31 -6.71
C THR A 72 26.00 -19.33 -7.77
N LEU A 73 26.97 -19.99 -8.39
CA LEU A 73 26.72 -21.04 -9.38
C LEU A 73 26.01 -22.26 -8.79
N ALA A 74 26.31 -22.64 -7.55
CA ALA A 74 25.60 -23.72 -6.86
C ALA A 74 24.14 -23.38 -6.56
N ILE A 75 23.91 -22.19 -6.01
CA ILE A 75 22.54 -21.70 -5.78
C ILE A 75 21.77 -21.66 -7.11
N GLU A 76 22.39 -21.15 -8.18
CA GLU A 76 21.78 -21.10 -9.52
C GLU A 76 21.45 -22.50 -10.04
N THR A 77 22.36 -23.47 -9.90
CA THR A 77 22.15 -24.86 -10.36
C THR A 77 21.05 -25.55 -9.57
N ILE A 78 21.03 -25.45 -8.24
CA ILE A 78 19.96 -26.01 -7.40
C ILE A 78 18.61 -25.42 -7.81
N ASN A 79 18.54 -24.10 -8.00
CA ASN A 79 17.33 -23.43 -8.44
C ASN A 79 16.89 -23.87 -9.85
N LYS A 80 17.82 -24.09 -10.79
CA LYS A 80 17.51 -24.66 -12.12
C LYS A 80 16.95 -26.07 -11.99
N THR A 81 17.52 -26.89 -11.12
CA THR A 81 16.99 -28.23 -10.84
C THR A 81 15.57 -28.15 -10.28
N LEU A 82 15.30 -27.26 -9.31
CA LEU A 82 13.95 -27.07 -8.78
C LEU A 82 12.93 -26.62 -9.86
N ILE A 83 13.35 -25.76 -10.80
CA ILE A 83 12.51 -25.37 -11.94
C ILE A 83 12.25 -26.55 -12.87
N SER A 84 13.29 -27.34 -13.20
CA SER A 84 13.15 -28.53 -14.06
C SER A 84 12.20 -29.57 -13.45
N LEU A 85 12.17 -29.66 -12.12
CA LEU A 85 11.26 -30.52 -11.36
C LEU A 85 9.87 -29.91 -11.16
N GLN A 86 9.60 -28.72 -11.71
CA GLN A 86 8.36 -27.95 -11.54
C GLN A 86 8.01 -27.64 -10.07
N LEU A 87 9.02 -27.65 -9.20
CA LEU A 87 8.89 -27.31 -7.78
C LEU A 87 8.99 -25.80 -7.54
N MET A 88 9.52 -25.05 -8.51
CA MET A 88 9.59 -23.60 -8.50
C MET A 88 9.16 -23.02 -9.85
N PRO A 89 8.52 -21.85 -9.90
CA PRO A 89 8.18 -21.21 -11.17
C PRO A 89 9.43 -20.80 -11.97
N GLU A 90 9.34 -20.96 -13.29
CA GLU A 90 10.34 -20.42 -14.21
C GLU A 90 10.20 -18.90 -14.31
N THR A 91 8.98 -18.39 -14.37
CA THR A 91 8.72 -16.95 -14.33
C THR A 91 7.76 -16.61 -13.19
N ILE A 92 8.09 -15.57 -12.44
CA ILE A 92 7.23 -14.92 -11.46
C ILE A 92 6.83 -13.56 -12.00
N PHE A 93 5.53 -13.37 -12.18
CA PHE A 93 4.94 -12.10 -12.55
C PHE A 93 4.55 -11.33 -11.29
N LEU A 94 4.93 -10.05 -11.22
CA LEU A 94 4.50 -9.15 -10.16
C LEU A 94 3.35 -8.30 -10.68
N LEU A 95 2.24 -8.31 -9.96
CA LEU A 95 1.13 -7.41 -10.19
C LEU A 95 0.99 -6.49 -8.99
N THR A 96 1.59 -5.30 -9.11
CA THR A 96 1.15 -4.17 -8.29
C THR A 96 -0.21 -3.77 -8.82
N ALA A 97 -1.24 -3.94 -8.00
CA ALA A 97 -2.58 -3.70 -8.46
C ALA A 97 -2.67 -2.29 -9.12
N PRO A 98 -3.25 -2.27 -10.33
CA PRO A 98 -2.83 -1.42 -11.43
C PRO A 98 -2.91 0.05 -11.02
N PHE A 99 -1.90 0.84 -11.42
CA PHE A 99 -1.76 2.31 -11.38
C PHE A 99 -0.41 2.80 -10.82
N ASP A 100 0.42 1.94 -10.23
CA ASP A 100 1.79 2.32 -9.83
C ASP A 100 2.88 1.84 -10.80
N GLU A 101 2.66 1.96 -12.10
CA GLU A 101 3.60 1.42 -13.13
C GLU A 101 4.98 2.11 -13.16
N ASP A 102 5.11 3.25 -12.46
CA ASP A 102 6.30 4.09 -12.45
C ASP A 102 7.06 4.04 -11.11
N ALA A 103 6.75 3.09 -10.22
CA ALA A 103 7.37 2.93 -8.89
C ALA A 103 7.30 4.20 -8.04
N LYS A 104 6.19 4.94 -8.17
CA LYS A 104 5.93 6.20 -7.45
C LYS A 104 5.48 5.95 -6.03
N THR A 105 4.92 4.78 -5.73
CA THR A 105 4.45 4.40 -4.39
C THR A 105 5.29 3.27 -3.80
N GLY A 106 5.06 2.96 -2.52
CA GLY A 106 5.78 1.88 -1.83
C GLY A 106 5.59 0.51 -2.51
N ASP A 107 4.41 0.27 -3.07
CA ASP A 107 4.05 -1.01 -3.70
C ASP A 107 4.88 -1.23 -4.99
N GLY A 108 4.99 -0.21 -5.85
CA GLY A 108 5.83 -0.23 -7.05
C GLY A 108 7.33 -0.19 -6.76
N GLN A 109 7.77 0.54 -5.73
CA GLN A 109 9.17 0.50 -5.27
C GLN A 109 9.58 -0.91 -4.80
N TYR A 110 8.70 -1.60 -4.10
CA TYR A 110 8.95 -2.98 -3.68
C TYR A 110 8.98 -3.95 -4.88
N ALA A 111 8.03 -3.83 -5.82
CA ALA A 111 8.05 -4.64 -7.04
C ALA A 111 9.33 -4.43 -7.86
N GLN A 112 9.77 -3.17 -8.02
CA GLN A 112 11.04 -2.85 -8.68
C GLN A 112 12.25 -3.43 -7.93
N SER A 113 12.19 -3.46 -6.60
CA SER A 113 13.23 -4.06 -5.77
C SER A 113 13.29 -5.57 -5.95
N LEU A 114 12.15 -6.26 -6.06
CA LEU A 114 12.10 -7.69 -6.40
C LEU A 114 12.71 -7.94 -7.79
N VAL A 115 12.24 -7.26 -8.84
CA VAL A 115 12.81 -7.42 -10.20
C VAL A 115 14.33 -7.24 -10.19
N THR A 116 14.80 -6.20 -9.51
CA THR A 116 16.24 -5.92 -9.38
C THR A 116 16.97 -7.01 -8.59
N GLY A 117 16.37 -7.51 -7.51
CA GLY A 117 16.92 -8.57 -6.68
C GLY A 117 17.07 -9.88 -7.45
N PHE A 118 16.03 -10.32 -8.17
CA PHE A 118 16.08 -11.53 -9.00
C PHE A 118 17.19 -11.44 -10.07
N ASN A 119 17.31 -10.28 -10.74
CA ASN A 119 18.36 -10.04 -11.72
C ASN A 119 19.78 -10.00 -11.11
N LYS A 120 19.95 -9.41 -9.92
CA LYS A 120 21.25 -9.26 -9.26
C LYS A 120 21.75 -10.54 -8.59
N HIS A 121 20.85 -11.37 -8.07
CA HIS A 121 21.19 -12.55 -7.28
C HIS A 121 21.18 -13.85 -8.10
N GLY A 122 21.23 -13.75 -9.44
CA GLY A 122 21.43 -14.90 -10.33
C GLY A 122 20.32 -15.94 -10.24
N SER A 123 19.10 -15.52 -9.90
CA SER A 123 17.97 -16.44 -9.89
C SER A 123 17.69 -16.89 -11.34
N PRO A 124 17.63 -18.21 -11.61
CA PRO A 124 17.18 -18.69 -12.93
C PRO A 124 15.70 -18.40 -13.16
N THR A 125 14.92 -18.16 -12.10
CA THR A 125 13.55 -17.65 -12.22
C THR A 125 13.55 -16.22 -12.73
N LYS A 126 12.88 -15.98 -13.85
CA LYS A 126 12.66 -14.64 -14.40
C LYS A 126 11.61 -13.91 -13.57
N CYS A 127 11.87 -12.66 -13.21
CA CYS A 127 10.90 -11.83 -12.49
C CYS A 127 10.43 -10.68 -13.39
N ILE A 128 9.13 -10.63 -13.69
CA ILE A 128 8.53 -9.65 -14.61
C ILE A 128 7.51 -8.81 -13.85
N TRP A 129 7.73 -7.50 -13.78
CA TRP A 129 6.72 -6.58 -13.27
C TRP A 129 5.75 -6.18 -14.39
N LEU A 130 4.49 -6.57 -14.22
CA LEU A 130 3.43 -6.31 -15.19
C LEU A 130 3.07 -4.83 -15.24
N LYS A 131 3.13 -4.26 -16.45
CA LYS A 131 2.89 -2.84 -16.72
C LYS A 131 2.21 -2.67 -18.06
N GLN A 132 1.21 -1.81 -18.12
CA GLN A 132 0.52 -1.43 -19.34
C GLN A 132 1.48 -0.72 -20.31
N LYS A 133 2.33 0.19 -19.81
CA LYS A 133 3.31 0.92 -20.65
C LYS A 133 4.32 0.02 -21.34
N GLU A 134 4.62 -1.13 -20.77
CA GLU A 134 5.50 -2.15 -21.35
C GLU A 134 4.73 -3.17 -22.19
N GLY A 135 3.42 -2.99 -22.39
CA GLY A 135 2.58 -3.84 -23.23
C GLY A 135 2.17 -5.17 -22.58
N HIS A 136 2.47 -5.38 -21.29
CA HIS A 136 2.14 -6.61 -20.56
C HIS A 136 0.62 -6.84 -20.43
N TYR A 137 -0.16 -5.77 -20.49
CA TYR A 137 -1.61 -5.80 -20.66
C TYR A 137 -2.08 -4.51 -21.30
N SER A 138 -3.31 -4.50 -21.80
CA SER A 138 -3.92 -3.32 -22.37
C SER A 138 -5.25 -3.04 -21.70
N LEU A 139 -5.47 -1.80 -21.30
CA LEU A 139 -6.80 -1.37 -20.89
C LEU A 139 -7.71 -1.30 -22.12
N PRO A 140 -8.94 -1.82 -22.06
CA PRO A 140 -9.86 -1.78 -23.19
C PRO A 140 -10.08 -0.35 -23.67
N ALA A 141 -9.64 -0.08 -24.89
CA ALA A 141 -10.01 1.12 -25.61
C ALA A 141 -11.37 0.85 -26.28
N HIS A 142 -12.37 1.62 -25.91
CA HIS A 142 -13.63 1.64 -26.63
C HIS A 142 -13.45 2.64 -27.76
N GLU A 143 -13.62 2.21 -29.02
CA GLU A 143 -13.58 3.16 -30.15
C GLU A 143 -14.43 4.39 -29.84
N ASP A 144 -13.82 5.55 -30.00
CA ASP A 144 -14.38 6.89 -29.80
C ASP A 144 -14.77 7.25 -28.35
N LEU A 145 -14.35 6.46 -27.36
CA LEU A 145 -14.58 6.72 -25.94
C LEU A 145 -13.28 6.56 -25.12
N GLN A 146 -12.91 7.61 -24.39
CA GLN A 146 -11.83 7.57 -23.40
C GLN A 146 -12.41 7.48 -22.00
N PRO A 147 -11.95 6.57 -21.13
CA PRO A 147 -12.39 6.55 -19.74
C PRO A 147 -11.97 7.84 -19.01
N ILE A 148 -12.70 8.20 -17.97
CA ILE A 148 -12.37 9.32 -17.07
C ILE A 148 -12.12 8.72 -15.66
N PRO A 149 -10.88 8.86 -15.11
CA PRO A 149 -9.69 9.45 -15.71
C PRO A 149 -9.16 8.65 -16.92
N ALA A 150 -8.47 9.34 -17.83
CA ALA A 150 -7.84 8.72 -18.99
C ALA A 150 -6.94 7.55 -18.57
N GLN A 151 -6.90 6.49 -19.38
CA GLN A 151 -6.05 5.31 -19.15
C GLN A 151 -6.40 4.56 -17.84
N THR A 152 -7.67 4.53 -17.44
CA THR A 152 -8.12 3.73 -16.29
C THR A 152 -9.33 2.87 -16.63
N ILE A 153 -9.47 1.73 -15.96
CA ILE A 153 -10.73 0.97 -16.01
C ILE A 153 -11.70 1.66 -15.04
N PRO A 154 -12.90 2.05 -15.49
CA PRO A 154 -13.83 2.79 -14.64
C PRO A 154 -14.10 2.12 -13.29
N SER A 155 -14.22 0.79 -13.22
CA SER A 155 -14.46 0.06 -11.97
C SER A 155 -13.35 0.22 -10.93
N VAL A 156 -12.08 0.33 -11.34
CA VAL A 156 -10.96 0.50 -10.40
C VAL A 156 -10.99 1.91 -9.80
N TYR A 157 -11.26 2.92 -10.63
CA TYR A 157 -11.45 4.29 -10.14
C TYR A 157 -12.69 4.44 -9.25
N VAL A 158 -13.74 3.64 -9.46
CA VAL A 158 -14.93 3.60 -8.61
C VAL A 158 -14.60 2.99 -7.24
N LEU A 159 -13.88 1.86 -7.19
CA LEU A 159 -13.69 1.10 -5.95
C LEU A 159 -12.76 1.78 -4.94
N GLN A 160 -11.58 2.24 -5.37
CA GLN A 160 -10.55 2.78 -4.46
C GLN A 160 -11.07 3.97 -3.61
N PRO A 161 -11.80 4.95 -4.17
CA PRO A 161 -12.30 6.08 -3.40
C PRO A 161 -13.56 5.76 -2.58
N VAL A 162 -14.41 4.85 -3.06
CA VAL A 162 -15.59 4.38 -2.30
C VAL A 162 -15.17 3.61 -1.07
N ALA A 163 -14.16 2.74 -1.17
CA ALA A 163 -13.48 2.11 -0.04
C ALA A 163 -12.86 3.14 0.93
N ASN A 164 -12.51 4.31 0.42
CA ASN A 164 -12.07 5.49 1.16
C ASN A 164 -13.18 6.36 1.75
N GLY A 165 -14.45 5.95 1.62
CA GLY A 165 -15.59 6.73 2.09
C GLY A 165 -15.72 8.08 1.37
N ARG A 166 -15.14 8.21 0.17
CA ARG A 166 -15.21 9.40 -0.68
C ARG A 166 -16.18 9.17 -1.83
N THR A 167 -16.70 10.28 -2.36
CA THR A 167 -17.45 10.30 -3.61
C THR A 167 -16.47 10.64 -4.72
N VAL A 168 -16.54 9.96 -5.86
CA VAL A 168 -15.69 10.22 -7.02
C VAL A 168 -16.46 10.21 -8.31
N VAL A 169 -15.98 10.97 -9.29
CA VAL A 169 -16.61 11.07 -10.60
C VAL A 169 -15.82 10.23 -11.60
N SER A 170 -16.46 9.21 -12.16
CA SER A 170 -15.91 8.44 -13.30
C SER A 170 -16.80 8.61 -14.52
N GLY A 171 -16.38 8.10 -15.67
CA GLY A 171 -17.22 8.17 -16.86
C GLY A 171 -16.43 7.99 -18.15
N TYR A 172 -16.92 8.63 -19.21
CA TYR A 172 -16.27 8.60 -20.52
C TYR A 172 -16.24 9.99 -21.16
N LEU A 173 -15.17 10.28 -21.88
CA LEU A 173 -15.03 11.38 -22.83
C LEU A 173 -15.34 10.82 -24.22
N CYS A 174 -16.35 11.38 -24.88
CA CYS A 174 -16.71 11.05 -26.25
C CYS A 174 -15.83 11.83 -27.23
N GLU A 175 -15.01 11.12 -28.00
CA GLU A 175 -14.19 11.71 -29.06
C GLU A 175 -15.02 12.06 -30.30
N LYS A 176 -16.15 11.35 -30.50
CA LYS A 176 -17.12 11.60 -31.58
C LYS A 176 -18.54 11.76 -31.03
N ASP A 177 -19.33 12.61 -31.68
CA ASP A 177 -20.69 12.94 -31.25
C ASP A 177 -21.65 11.73 -31.25
N ASN A 178 -21.44 10.76 -32.14
CA ASN A 178 -22.23 9.52 -32.23
C ASN A 178 -21.91 8.48 -31.14
N SER A 179 -20.92 8.75 -30.28
CA SER A 179 -20.48 7.80 -29.24
C SER A 179 -21.27 7.92 -27.93
N LEU A 180 -22.16 8.91 -27.86
CA LEU A 180 -22.97 9.21 -26.67
C LEU A 180 -23.83 8.02 -26.22
N GLU A 181 -24.56 7.38 -27.13
CA GLU A 181 -25.44 6.24 -26.80
C GLU A 181 -24.64 5.04 -26.27
N LYS A 182 -23.46 4.80 -26.85
CA LYS A 182 -22.53 3.77 -26.38
C LYS A 182 -22.04 4.09 -24.96
N ALA A 183 -21.65 5.34 -24.70
CA ALA A 183 -21.23 5.77 -23.36
C ALA A 183 -22.37 5.65 -22.34
N GLU A 184 -23.60 6.06 -22.68
CA GLU A 184 -24.78 5.94 -21.82
C GLU A 184 -25.03 4.49 -21.41
N LYS A 185 -24.96 3.56 -22.37
CA LYS A 185 -25.10 2.12 -22.11
C LYS A 185 -24.01 1.60 -21.17
N LEU A 186 -22.77 2.06 -21.31
CA LEU A 186 -21.64 1.64 -20.47
C LEU A 186 -21.73 2.16 -19.03
N ILE A 187 -22.26 3.38 -18.82
CA ILE A 187 -22.32 3.98 -17.49
C ILE A 187 -23.55 3.55 -16.69
N LYS A 188 -24.65 3.16 -17.34
CA LYS A 188 -25.95 2.90 -16.70
C LYS A 188 -25.88 1.94 -15.51
N ASP A 189 -25.12 0.87 -15.64
CA ASP A 189 -24.97 -0.16 -14.61
C ASP A 189 -23.82 0.13 -13.63
N LYS A 190 -23.06 1.21 -13.86
CA LYS A 190 -21.91 1.63 -13.03
C LYS A 190 -22.26 2.73 -12.01
N ILE A 191 -23.49 3.23 -12.04
CA ILE A 191 -23.94 4.32 -11.16
C ILE A 191 -24.20 3.82 -9.73
N THR A 192 -23.61 4.51 -8.76
CA THR A 192 -23.84 4.32 -7.31
C THR A 192 -24.05 5.66 -6.62
N ARG A 193 -24.44 5.67 -5.33
CA ARG A 193 -24.60 6.93 -4.60
C ARG A 193 -23.28 7.67 -4.45
N ARG A 194 -22.17 6.93 -4.38
CA ARG A 194 -20.82 7.48 -4.17
C ARG A 194 -20.00 7.56 -5.46
N THR A 195 -20.56 7.13 -6.59
CA THR A 195 -19.86 7.18 -7.86
C THR A 195 -20.79 7.62 -8.99
N PRO A 196 -21.09 8.93 -9.04
CA PRO A 196 -21.74 9.51 -10.21
C PRO A 196 -20.91 9.23 -11.47
N GLN A 197 -21.61 8.97 -12.57
CA GLN A 197 -21.01 8.76 -13.87
C GLN A 197 -21.21 10.02 -14.72
N ILE A 198 -20.23 10.40 -15.52
CA ILE A 198 -20.35 11.53 -16.45
C ILE A 198 -20.06 11.10 -17.88
N ILE A 199 -20.58 11.88 -18.82
CA ILE A 199 -20.15 11.81 -20.21
C ILE A 199 -19.73 13.23 -20.62
N LEU A 200 -18.50 13.36 -21.09
CA LEU A 200 -17.96 14.61 -21.60
C LEU A 200 -17.87 14.56 -23.13
N ASN A 201 -17.93 15.70 -23.81
CA ASN A 201 -17.54 15.79 -25.22
C ASN A 201 -16.02 15.97 -25.36
N LYS A 202 -15.48 15.92 -26.58
CA LYS A 202 -14.04 16.07 -26.84
C LYS A 202 -13.42 17.38 -26.31
N GLU A 203 -14.20 18.44 -26.11
CA GLU A 203 -13.76 19.69 -25.48
C GLU A 203 -13.77 19.68 -23.95
N GLY A 204 -14.21 18.58 -23.31
CA GLY A 204 -14.28 18.47 -21.85
C GLY A 204 -15.58 19.03 -21.23
N LYS A 205 -16.56 19.39 -22.05
CA LYS A 205 -17.88 19.88 -21.62
C LYS A 205 -18.80 18.71 -21.23
N LEU A 206 -19.56 18.89 -20.15
CA LEU A 206 -20.52 17.90 -19.65
C LEU A 206 -21.71 17.71 -20.60
N LEU A 207 -21.89 16.48 -21.11
CA LEU A 207 -23.02 16.06 -21.94
C LEU A 207 -24.12 15.35 -21.14
N ARG A 208 -23.71 14.46 -20.22
CA ARG A 208 -24.62 13.67 -19.37
C ARG A 208 -24.11 13.56 -17.94
N LEU A 209 -25.06 13.53 -17.01
CA LEU A 209 -24.83 13.20 -15.62
C LEU A 209 -25.67 11.98 -15.23
N GLY A 210 -24.99 10.93 -14.78
CA GLY A 210 -25.55 9.73 -14.19
C GLY A 210 -25.43 9.73 -12.67
N PHE A 211 -26.54 9.55 -11.94
CA PHE A 211 -26.56 9.47 -10.48
C PHE A 211 -27.68 8.55 -10.00
N GLN A 212 -27.62 8.13 -8.73
CA GLN A 212 -28.63 7.26 -8.15
C GLN A 212 -29.75 8.08 -7.49
N GLY A 213 -30.95 8.04 -8.09
CA GLY A 213 -32.19 8.62 -7.59
C GLY A 213 -32.89 7.75 -6.55
N THR A 214 -34.17 8.03 -6.29
CA THR A 214 -34.96 7.32 -5.29
C THR A 214 -35.52 6.01 -5.81
N GLN A 215 -35.87 5.92 -7.10
CA GLN A 215 -36.41 4.73 -7.75
C GLN A 215 -35.39 3.99 -8.63
N GLY A 216 -34.26 4.61 -8.99
CA GLY A 216 -33.24 3.93 -9.77
C GLY A 216 -32.02 4.77 -10.15
N ASN A 217 -31.24 4.27 -11.10
CA ASN A 217 -30.16 5.04 -11.72
C ASN A 217 -30.78 5.97 -12.78
N ILE A 218 -30.45 7.26 -12.69
CA ILE A 218 -30.93 8.31 -13.59
C ILE A 218 -29.75 8.81 -14.41
N ILE A 219 -29.93 8.97 -15.72
CA ILE A 219 -28.98 9.63 -16.62
C ILE A 219 -29.76 10.73 -17.33
N PHE A 220 -29.26 11.96 -17.32
CA PHE A 220 -29.88 13.05 -18.06
C PHE A 220 -28.85 14.04 -18.62
N GLY A 221 -29.29 14.82 -19.61
CA GLY A 221 -28.56 15.96 -20.17
C GLY A 221 -29.14 17.32 -19.74
N ILE A 222 -28.65 18.36 -20.40
CA ILE A 222 -29.06 19.74 -20.14
C ILE A 222 -30.54 20.00 -20.47
N GLU A 223 -31.11 19.31 -21.46
CA GLU A 223 -32.48 19.53 -21.90
C GLU A 223 -33.49 19.09 -20.84
N GLU A 224 -33.23 17.97 -20.16
CA GLU A 224 -34.03 17.50 -19.03
C GLU A 224 -33.92 18.49 -17.85
N VAL A 225 -32.73 19.02 -17.56
CA VAL A 225 -32.57 20.06 -16.52
C VAL A 225 -33.44 21.29 -16.84
N ARG A 226 -33.47 21.72 -18.12
CA ARG A 226 -34.30 22.83 -18.59
C ARG A 226 -35.79 22.51 -18.50
N GLU A 227 -36.20 21.29 -18.84
CA GLU A 227 -37.58 20.83 -18.68
C GLU A 227 -38.02 20.88 -17.22
N HIS A 228 -37.18 20.39 -16.30
CA HIS A 228 -37.46 20.45 -14.85
C HIS A 228 -37.51 21.89 -14.32
N LEU A 229 -36.63 22.78 -14.81
CA LEU A 229 -36.68 24.21 -14.49
C LEU A 229 -37.99 24.85 -14.97
N GLN A 230 -38.45 24.50 -16.17
CA GLN A 230 -39.70 25.02 -16.72
C GLN A 230 -40.91 24.49 -15.95
N ASN A 231 -40.92 23.19 -15.63
CA ASN A 231 -41.94 22.55 -14.82
C ASN A 231 -42.05 23.18 -13.42
N LEU A 232 -40.93 23.52 -12.76
CA LEU A 232 -40.97 24.23 -11.47
C LEU A 232 -41.59 25.63 -11.57
N LYS A 233 -41.42 26.32 -12.70
CA LYS A 233 -42.03 27.65 -12.92
C LYS A 233 -43.54 27.54 -13.13
N THR A 234 -43.99 26.51 -13.86
CA THR A 234 -45.41 26.29 -14.17
C THR A 234 -46.17 25.66 -13.02
N MET A 235 -45.50 24.84 -12.19
CA MET A 235 -46.08 24.14 -11.05
C MET A 235 -46.35 25.03 -9.83
N GLN A 236 -46.22 26.37 -9.88
CA GLN A 236 -46.58 27.24 -8.74
C GLN A 236 -48.01 26.93 -8.26
N PRO A 237 -48.18 26.20 -7.15
CA PRO A 237 -49.50 25.81 -6.69
C PRO A 237 -50.20 27.05 -6.16
N LYS A 238 -51.47 27.21 -6.53
CA LYS A 238 -52.36 28.12 -5.79
C LYS A 238 -52.47 27.54 -4.36
N ARG A 239 -51.74 28.15 -3.42
CA ARG A 239 -51.56 27.80 -1.99
C ARG A 239 -50.50 26.73 -1.70
N LEU A 240 -49.24 27.16 -1.61
CA LEU A 240 -48.19 26.45 -0.87
C LEU A 240 -48.13 26.91 0.58
N THR A 241 -47.76 26.01 1.49
CA THR A 241 -47.28 26.36 2.82
C THR A 241 -45.93 27.10 2.74
N ALA A 242 -45.52 27.78 3.81
CA ALA A 242 -44.25 28.50 3.85
C ALA A 242 -43.02 27.57 3.63
N ASP A 243 -43.09 26.35 4.16
CA ASP A 243 -42.02 25.36 4.04
C ASP A 243 -41.93 24.78 2.62
N GLU A 244 -43.07 24.54 1.97
CA GLU A 244 -43.10 24.11 0.58
C GLU A 244 -42.56 25.21 -0.34
N ALA A 245 -42.96 26.47 -0.15
CA ALA A 245 -42.47 27.60 -0.93
C ALA A 245 -40.93 27.76 -0.81
N LYS A 246 -40.39 27.59 0.40
CA LYS A 246 -38.94 27.58 0.65
C LYS A 246 -38.25 26.45 -0.10
N SER A 247 -38.83 25.25 -0.06
CA SER A 247 -38.31 24.05 -0.73
C SER A 247 -38.30 24.22 -2.26
N TYR A 248 -39.38 24.73 -2.86
CA TYR A 248 -39.44 25.03 -4.30
C TYR A 248 -38.39 26.06 -4.73
N LYS A 249 -38.16 27.11 -3.93
CA LYS A 249 -37.11 28.12 -4.19
C LYS A 249 -35.71 27.50 -4.16
N GLN A 250 -35.45 26.61 -3.22
CA GLN A 250 -34.18 25.88 -3.12
C GLN A 250 -33.97 24.95 -4.31
N ALA A 251 -34.99 24.20 -4.73
CA ALA A 251 -34.94 23.35 -5.92
C ALA A 251 -34.67 24.14 -7.21
N GLY A 252 -35.34 25.28 -7.40
CA GLY A 252 -35.07 26.16 -8.54
C GLY A 252 -33.65 26.74 -8.55
N ALA A 253 -33.11 27.11 -7.37
CA ALA A 253 -31.73 27.55 -7.25
C ALA A 253 -30.72 26.43 -7.52
N PHE A 254 -31.04 25.20 -7.10
CA PHE A 254 -30.25 24.01 -7.37
C PHE A 254 -30.18 23.70 -8.87
N LEU A 255 -31.31 23.59 -9.55
CA LEU A 255 -31.35 23.28 -10.98
C LEU A 255 -30.65 24.35 -11.84
N LYS A 256 -30.80 25.65 -11.51
CA LYS A 256 -30.07 26.74 -12.19
C LYS A 256 -28.55 26.61 -12.05
N LYS A 257 -28.06 26.12 -10.91
CA LYS A 257 -26.63 25.87 -10.74
C LYS A 257 -26.18 24.66 -11.53
N LEU A 258 -27.02 23.62 -11.63
CA LEU A 258 -26.74 22.44 -12.42
C LEU A 258 -26.70 22.77 -13.92
N GLU A 259 -27.66 23.56 -14.42
CA GLU A 259 -27.67 24.09 -15.79
C GLU A 259 -26.34 24.82 -16.11
N LYS A 260 -25.87 25.69 -15.21
CA LYS A 260 -24.56 26.35 -15.36
C LYS A 260 -23.37 25.41 -15.47
N ILE A 261 -23.43 24.22 -14.86
CA ILE A 261 -22.36 23.22 -14.98
C ILE A 261 -22.38 22.58 -16.36
N PHE A 262 -23.58 22.25 -16.88
CA PHE A 262 -23.70 21.75 -18.25
C PHE A 262 -23.30 22.80 -19.29
N GLU A 263 -23.47 24.08 -18.99
CA GLU A 263 -23.08 25.18 -19.88
C GLU A 263 -21.61 25.61 -19.73
N ALA A 264 -20.92 25.16 -18.67
CA ALA A 264 -19.52 25.50 -18.46
C ALA A 264 -18.66 24.95 -19.62
N PRO A 265 -17.64 25.71 -20.06
CA PRO A 265 -16.74 25.24 -21.11
C PRO A 265 -15.95 24.01 -20.65
N ASP A 266 -15.56 23.98 -19.37
CA ASP A 266 -14.75 22.92 -18.79
C ASP A 266 -15.44 22.29 -17.57
N PHE A 267 -15.32 20.97 -17.46
CA PHE A 267 -15.80 20.19 -16.33
C PHE A 267 -15.01 20.47 -15.03
N ASN A 268 -15.73 20.57 -13.89
CA ASN A 268 -15.16 20.68 -12.55
C ASN A 268 -15.77 19.63 -11.61
N ASP A 269 -14.93 18.75 -11.10
CA ASP A 269 -15.29 17.59 -10.28
C ASP A 269 -15.78 17.94 -8.87
N GLU A 270 -15.13 18.88 -8.18
CA GLU A 270 -15.49 19.28 -6.80
C GLU A 270 -16.92 19.83 -6.72
N ASN A 271 -17.29 20.66 -7.69
CA ASN A 271 -18.65 21.20 -7.79
C ASN A 271 -19.65 20.05 -7.93
N LEU A 272 -19.42 19.14 -8.88
CA LEU A 272 -20.32 18.02 -9.16
C LEU A 272 -20.47 17.07 -7.98
N ILE A 273 -19.41 16.77 -7.24
CA ILE A 273 -19.49 15.97 -6.01
C ILE A 273 -20.47 16.62 -5.02
N GLY A 274 -20.41 17.94 -4.89
CA GLY A 274 -21.36 18.73 -4.09
C GLY A 274 -22.82 18.61 -4.57
N PHE A 275 -23.05 18.54 -5.88
CA PHE A 275 -24.37 18.32 -6.49
C PHE A 275 -24.84 16.88 -6.32
N ASN A 276 -23.99 15.89 -6.59
CA ASN A 276 -24.31 14.48 -6.42
C ASN A 276 -24.75 14.16 -4.98
N ASN A 277 -24.07 14.74 -3.98
CA ASN A 277 -24.48 14.59 -2.58
C ASN A 277 -25.89 15.17 -2.29
N GLN A 278 -26.33 16.18 -3.04
CA GLN A 278 -27.70 16.71 -2.95
C GLN A 278 -28.70 15.85 -3.75
N LEU A 279 -28.32 15.42 -4.96
CA LEU A 279 -29.14 14.56 -5.84
C LEU A 279 -29.45 13.19 -5.21
N THR A 280 -28.46 12.59 -4.56
CA THR A 280 -28.56 11.27 -3.93
C THR A 280 -29.21 11.34 -2.53
N GLY A 281 -29.52 12.53 -2.03
CA GLY A 281 -30.11 12.75 -0.71
C GLY A 281 -29.17 12.43 0.46
N ILE A 282 -27.85 12.53 0.25
CA ILE A 282 -26.83 12.45 1.32
C ILE A 282 -26.88 13.71 2.22
N LYS A 283 -27.40 14.84 1.70
CA LYS A 283 -27.67 16.07 2.44
C LYS A 283 -29.17 16.30 2.65
N ASP A 284 -29.51 17.09 3.67
CA ASP A 284 -30.87 17.26 4.21
C ASP A 284 -31.94 17.75 3.21
N ASN A 285 -31.57 18.29 2.05
CA ASN A 285 -32.50 18.74 1.01
C ASN A 285 -32.19 18.06 -0.33
N TYR A 286 -33.21 17.48 -0.97
CA TYR A 286 -33.09 16.89 -2.31
C TYR A 286 -34.28 17.28 -3.21
N TYR A 287 -34.01 17.34 -4.52
CA TYR A 287 -35.04 17.41 -5.56
C TYR A 287 -35.15 16.03 -6.21
N ASP A 288 -36.33 15.42 -6.14
CA ASP A 288 -36.61 14.14 -6.76
C ASP A 288 -37.03 14.35 -8.22
N PHE A 289 -36.18 13.95 -9.16
CA PHE A 289 -36.44 14.09 -10.60
C PHE A 289 -37.56 13.16 -11.07
N GLU A 290 -37.73 11.99 -10.44
CA GLU A 290 -38.73 10.99 -10.85
C GLU A 290 -40.12 11.40 -10.36
N THR A 291 -40.23 11.78 -9.09
CA THR A 291 -41.52 12.17 -8.48
C THR A 291 -41.84 13.65 -8.62
N LYS A 292 -40.90 14.46 -9.14
CA LYS A 292 -41.02 15.93 -9.31
C LYS A 292 -41.32 16.66 -8.00
N LYS A 293 -40.94 16.09 -6.85
CA LYS A 293 -41.19 16.64 -5.51
C LYS A 293 -39.92 17.17 -4.86
N VAL A 294 -40.08 18.18 -4.02
CA VAL A 294 -39.04 18.64 -3.10
C VAL A 294 -39.29 18.04 -1.73
N GLY A 295 -38.26 17.47 -1.11
CA GLY A 295 -38.39 16.85 0.20
C GLY A 295 -37.22 17.17 1.12
N LEU A 296 -37.53 17.21 2.41
CA LEU A 296 -36.58 16.96 3.48
C LEU A 296 -36.50 15.45 3.64
N ARG A 297 -35.38 14.83 3.26
CA ARG A 297 -35.08 13.48 3.75
C ARG A 297 -34.36 13.67 5.07
N GLN A 298 -34.74 12.93 6.11
CA GLN A 298 -33.74 12.60 7.11
C GLN A 298 -32.58 11.97 6.34
N ALA A 299 -31.41 12.59 6.40
CA ALA A 299 -30.19 12.00 5.88
C ALA A 299 -30.17 10.57 6.42
N ASN A 300 -30.35 9.58 5.54
CA ASN A 300 -30.11 8.20 5.95
C ASN A 300 -28.67 8.21 6.44
N LEU A 301 -28.51 7.97 7.74
CA LEU A 301 -27.22 8.09 8.40
C LEU A 301 -26.15 7.33 7.61
N PRO A 302 -24.87 7.74 7.72
CA PRO A 302 -23.68 7.12 7.12
C PRO A 302 -23.52 5.59 7.25
N GLY A 303 -24.46 4.86 7.85
CA GLY A 303 -24.48 3.41 8.06
C GLY A 303 -24.56 2.52 6.82
N LYS A 304 -24.18 2.98 5.62
CA LYS A 304 -24.15 2.17 4.39
C LYS A 304 -22.89 2.37 3.53
N ILE A 305 -21.77 2.83 4.11
CA ILE A 305 -20.46 2.73 3.42
C ILE A 305 -20.21 1.28 3.01
N ALA A 306 -20.64 0.35 3.88
CA ALA A 306 -20.84 -1.07 3.63
C ALA A 306 -21.48 -1.39 2.29
N ASP A 307 -22.75 -1.05 2.19
CA ASP A 307 -23.64 -1.49 1.13
C ASP A 307 -23.21 -0.84 -0.19
N GLU A 308 -22.75 0.40 -0.15
CA GLU A 308 -22.21 1.07 -1.34
C GLU A 308 -20.90 0.42 -1.80
N PHE A 309 -19.99 0.09 -0.88
CA PHE A 309 -18.76 -0.64 -1.23
C PHE A 309 -19.09 -2.02 -1.84
N TYR A 310 -19.96 -2.80 -1.21
CA TYR A 310 -20.38 -4.09 -1.74
C TYR A 310 -21.17 -3.97 -3.05
N LYS A 311 -21.92 -2.87 -3.26
CA LYS A 311 -22.57 -2.57 -4.54
C LYS A 311 -21.52 -2.35 -5.62
N VAL A 312 -20.48 -1.55 -5.33
CA VAL A 312 -19.38 -1.34 -6.27
C VAL A 312 -18.62 -2.63 -6.55
N LEU A 313 -18.34 -3.46 -5.54
CA LEU A 313 -17.73 -4.78 -5.76
C LEU A 313 -18.55 -5.64 -6.71
N LYS A 314 -19.88 -5.67 -6.56
CA LYS A 314 -20.77 -6.40 -7.48
C LYS A 314 -20.72 -5.85 -8.90
N ILE A 315 -20.61 -4.53 -9.07
CA ILE A 315 -20.44 -3.88 -10.38
C ILE A 315 -19.11 -4.29 -10.98
N ALA A 316 -18.02 -4.18 -10.21
CA ALA A 316 -16.66 -4.51 -10.66
C ALA A 316 -16.51 -6.00 -11.02
N ALA A 317 -17.10 -6.91 -10.24
CA ALA A 317 -17.12 -8.35 -10.55
C ALA A 317 -17.81 -8.67 -11.89
N LYS A 318 -18.74 -7.82 -12.34
CA LYS A 318 -19.45 -7.96 -13.62
C LYS A 318 -18.85 -7.14 -14.76
N ASP A 319 -17.87 -6.27 -14.47
CA ASP A 319 -17.30 -5.35 -15.47
C ASP A 319 -16.58 -6.12 -16.59
N PRO A 320 -17.07 -6.05 -17.84
CA PRO A 320 -16.46 -6.76 -18.96
C PRO A 320 -15.07 -6.22 -19.32
N ASP A 321 -14.79 -4.93 -19.07
CA ASP A 321 -13.50 -4.33 -19.40
C ASP A 321 -12.43 -4.87 -18.46
N ARG A 322 -12.77 -4.97 -17.17
CA ARG A 322 -11.94 -5.59 -16.14
C ARG A 322 -11.59 -7.03 -16.49
N LYS A 323 -12.61 -7.84 -16.85
CA LYS A 323 -12.43 -9.25 -17.24
C LYS A 323 -11.52 -9.43 -18.45
N LYS A 324 -11.66 -8.59 -19.49
CA LYS A 324 -10.77 -8.61 -20.66
C LYS A 324 -9.30 -8.42 -20.29
N VAL A 325 -9.02 -7.53 -19.32
CA VAL A 325 -7.65 -7.33 -18.83
C VAL A 325 -7.13 -8.57 -18.12
N ILE A 326 -7.94 -9.20 -17.26
CA ILE A 326 -7.58 -10.48 -16.61
C ILE A 326 -7.31 -11.56 -17.66
N ASP A 327 -8.16 -11.71 -18.67
CA ASP A 327 -7.98 -12.68 -19.74
C ASP A 327 -6.73 -12.40 -20.59
N HIS A 328 -6.35 -11.13 -20.75
CA HIS A 328 -5.10 -10.76 -21.42
C HIS A 328 -3.90 -11.11 -20.56
N LEU A 329 -3.92 -10.78 -19.26
CA LEU A 329 -2.86 -11.15 -18.31
C LEU A 329 -2.63 -12.66 -18.29
N VAL A 330 -3.68 -13.46 -18.18
CA VAL A 330 -3.59 -14.93 -18.23
C VAL A 330 -2.92 -15.41 -19.52
N ARG A 331 -3.37 -14.89 -20.68
CA ARG A 331 -2.77 -15.26 -21.98
C ARG A 331 -1.30 -14.87 -22.10
N GLN A 332 -0.91 -13.73 -21.54
CA GLN A 332 0.49 -13.29 -21.55
C GLN A 332 1.37 -14.19 -20.67
N MET A 333 0.87 -14.60 -19.51
CA MET A 333 1.57 -15.52 -18.62
C MET A 333 1.71 -16.92 -19.24
N GLN A 334 0.65 -17.44 -19.85
CA GLN A 334 0.68 -18.76 -20.52
C GLN A 334 1.54 -18.77 -21.79
N GLY A 335 1.53 -17.68 -22.57
CA GLY A 335 2.32 -17.55 -23.80
C GLY A 335 3.84 -17.51 -23.60
N SER A 336 4.32 -17.60 -22.35
CA SER A 336 5.74 -17.60 -22.01
C SER A 336 6.38 -19.00 -21.90
N GLY A 337 5.61 -20.10 -22.05
CA GLY A 337 6.14 -21.46 -22.20
C GLY A 337 5.12 -22.55 -21.83
N ASP A 338 4.87 -23.52 -22.74
CA ASP A 338 3.76 -24.49 -22.63
C ASP A 338 3.96 -25.64 -21.60
N THR A 339 5.08 -25.69 -20.86
CA THR A 339 5.40 -26.83 -19.97
C THR A 339 5.91 -26.47 -18.57
N LEU A 340 6.18 -25.19 -18.27
CA LEU A 340 6.84 -24.77 -17.04
C LEU A 340 5.90 -23.99 -16.11
N LYS A 341 6.02 -24.25 -14.81
CA LYS A 341 5.19 -23.64 -13.76
C LYS A 341 5.40 -22.13 -13.75
N GLN A 342 4.31 -21.37 -13.66
CA GLN A 342 4.29 -19.91 -13.63
C GLN A 342 3.80 -19.43 -12.26
N GLY A 343 4.34 -18.31 -11.77
CA GLY A 343 3.94 -17.68 -10.52
C GLY A 343 3.39 -16.27 -10.74
N LEU A 344 2.40 -15.86 -9.95
CA LEU A 344 1.86 -14.51 -9.91
C LEU A 344 1.85 -14.02 -8.45
N ASP A 345 2.60 -12.96 -8.16
CA ASP A 345 2.54 -12.25 -6.89
C ASP A 345 1.69 -10.99 -7.01
N ILE A 346 0.58 -10.95 -6.29
CA ILE A 346 -0.35 -9.82 -6.30
C ILE A 346 -0.11 -8.98 -5.05
N HIS A 347 0.36 -7.76 -5.24
CA HIS A 347 0.61 -6.83 -4.14
C HIS A 347 -0.69 -6.11 -3.77
N ILE A 348 -1.08 -6.22 -2.50
CA ILE A 348 -2.30 -5.60 -1.98
C ILE A 348 -1.95 -4.67 -0.82
N ARG A 349 -2.33 -3.41 -0.99
CA ARG A 349 -2.48 -2.41 0.07
C ARG A 349 -3.94 -2.05 0.17
N VAL A 350 -4.58 -2.44 1.25
CA VAL A 350 -6.01 -2.16 1.47
C VAL A 350 -6.14 -0.73 2.00
N PRO A 351 -7.01 0.14 1.47
CA PRO A 351 -7.85 0.02 0.26
C PRO A 351 -7.17 0.50 -1.03
N ASP A 352 -5.97 1.07 -0.92
CA ASP A 352 -5.44 1.96 -1.95
C ASP A 352 -5.03 1.24 -3.24
N THR A 353 -4.69 -0.05 -3.18
CA THR A 353 -4.27 -0.81 -4.38
C THR A 353 -5.08 -2.07 -4.62
N GLY A 354 -5.73 -2.70 -3.63
CA GLY A 354 -6.46 -3.97 -3.80
C GLY A 354 -7.73 -3.99 -4.68
N ALA A 355 -7.92 -3.06 -5.61
CA ALA A 355 -9.22 -2.72 -6.19
C ALA A 355 -9.57 -3.33 -7.56
N PHE A 356 -8.61 -3.98 -8.22
CA PHE A 356 -8.80 -4.53 -9.56
C PHE A 356 -9.05 -6.05 -9.57
N ILE A 357 -8.45 -6.76 -8.62
CA ILE A 357 -8.49 -8.22 -8.51
C ILE A 357 -9.64 -8.65 -7.59
N MET A 358 -10.45 -9.57 -8.10
CA MET A 358 -11.58 -10.21 -7.44
C MET A 358 -11.25 -11.69 -7.19
N LEU A 359 -12.03 -12.30 -6.31
CA LEU A 359 -11.94 -13.73 -5.98
C LEU A 359 -11.95 -14.62 -7.24
N GLU A 360 -12.83 -14.32 -8.19
CA GLU A 360 -12.98 -15.09 -9.42
C GLU A 360 -11.74 -15.01 -10.33
N ASP A 361 -10.96 -13.93 -10.23
CA ASP A 361 -9.74 -13.79 -11.03
C ASP A 361 -8.62 -14.66 -10.47
N ILE A 362 -8.49 -14.77 -9.14
CA ILE A 362 -7.56 -15.70 -8.49
C ILE A 362 -7.83 -17.12 -8.99
N ARG A 363 -9.11 -17.52 -9.02
CA ARG A 363 -9.52 -18.81 -9.60
C ARG A 363 -9.18 -18.96 -11.08
N THR A 364 -9.26 -17.87 -11.84
CA THR A 364 -8.96 -17.87 -13.27
C THR A 364 -7.47 -18.09 -13.50
N PHE A 365 -6.60 -17.40 -12.74
CA PHE A 365 -5.15 -17.64 -12.77
C PHE A 365 -4.80 -19.09 -12.39
N LYS A 366 -5.36 -19.59 -11.28
CA LYS A 366 -5.11 -20.97 -10.83
C LYS A 366 -5.56 -22.03 -11.84
N LYS A 367 -6.75 -21.85 -12.44
CA LYS A 367 -7.25 -22.73 -13.52
C LYS A 367 -6.34 -22.72 -14.76
N ALA A 368 -5.61 -21.64 -14.97
CA ALA A 368 -4.62 -21.52 -16.05
C ALA A 368 -3.26 -22.12 -15.69
N GLY A 369 -3.11 -22.79 -14.54
CA GLY A 369 -1.86 -23.39 -14.08
C GLY A 369 -0.89 -22.39 -13.44
N ILE A 370 -1.35 -21.20 -13.08
CA ILE A 370 -0.52 -20.15 -12.48
C ILE A 370 -0.69 -20.20 -10.96
N ALA A 371 0.41 -20.41 -10.24
CA ALA A 371 0.44 -20.31 -8.79
C ALA A 371 0.27 -18.85 -8.36
N VAL A 372 -0.59 -18.56 -7.38
CA VAL A 372 -0.91 -17.19 -6.95
C VAL A 372 -0.50 -16.95 -5.51
N ASN A 373 0.44 -16.04 -5.31
CA ASN A 373 0.78 -15.45 -4.02
C ASN A 373 0.09 -14.09 -3.85
N ILE A 374 -0.27 -13.74 -2.61
CA ILE A 374 -0.70 -12.40 -2.25
C ILE A 374 0.29 -11.79 -1.24
N THR A 375 0.90 -10.66 -1.59
CA THR A 375 1.74 -9.88 -0.67
C THR A 375 0.94 -8.73 -0.06
N ILE A 376 0.74 -8.76 1.27
CA ILE A 376 -0.02 -7.76 2.03
C ILE A 376 0.90 -6.68 2.59
N HIS A 377 0.77 -5.46 2.08
CA HIS A 377 1.58 -4.29 2.51
C HIS A 377 1.16 -3.73 3.87
N GLU A 378 -0.16 -3.67 4.13
CA GLU A 378 -0.69 -3.12 5.39
C GLU A 378 -2.01 -3.81 5.78
N TYR A 379 -1.93 -4.90 6.56
CA TYR A 379 -3.15 -5.59 7.03
C TYR A 379 -3.91 -4.76 8.06
N LYS A 380 -3.20 -3.96 8.88
CA LYS A 380 -3.80 -3.09 9.91
C LYS A 380 -4.92 -2.20 9.37
N GLN A 381 -4.90 -1.81 8.09
CA GLN A 381 -5.96 -0.96 7.53
C GLN A 381 -7.35 -1.60 7.58
N ASN A 382 -7.45 -2.94 7.62
CA ASN A 382 -8.72 -3.65 7.80
C ASN A 382 -9.44 -3.25 9.11
N TYR A 383 -8.72 -2.92 10.18
CA TYR A 383 -9.36 -2.48 11.43
C TYR A 383 -10.01 -1.09 11.34
N THR A 384 -9.49 -0.21 10.48
CA THR A 384 -10.09 1.10 10.21
C THR A 384 -11.27 1.03 9.27
N ARG A 385 -11.32 -0.02 8.45
CA ARG A 385 -12.28 -0.22 7.36
C ARG A 385 -12.74 -1.67 7.37
N PRO A 386 -13.48 -2.08 8.42
CA PRO A 386 -13.93 -3.48 8.55
C PRO A 386 -14.76 -3.93 7.34
N HIS A 387 -15.34 -2.99 6.61
CA HIS A 387 -16.07 -3.24 5.38
C HIS A 387 -15.31 -3.85 4.22
N LEU A 388 -13.99 -3.81 4.26
CA LEU A 388 -13.11 -4.39 3.24
C LEU A 388 -12.71 -5.83 3.62
N GLN A 389 -12.88 -6.23 4.88
CA GLN A 389 -12.27 -7.44 5.43
C GLN A 389 -12.72 -8.70 4.71
N GLN A 390 -14.01 -8.78 4.34
CA GLN A 390 -14.54 -9.93 3.62
C GLN A 390 -13.83 -10.11 2.27
N MET A 391 -13.73 -9.04 1.47
CA MET A 391 -13.06 -9.09 0.17
C MET A 391 -11.61 -9.56 0.31
N ILE A 392 -10.87 -9.00 1.28
CA ILE A 392 -9.47 -9.34 1.50
C ILE A 392 -9.34 -10.81 1.91
N HIS A 393 -10.13 -11.26 2.88
CA HIS A 393 -10.06 -12.66 3.31
C HIS A 393 -10.55 -13.64 2.24
N ASP A 394 -11.47 -13.24 1.37
CA ASP A 394 -11.86 -14.04 0.21
C ASP A 394 -10.67 -14.23 -0.75
N LEU A 395 -9.92 -13.17 -1.05
CA LEU A 395 -8.70 -13.24 -1.85
C LEU A 395 -7.63 -14.12 -1.17
N LEU A 396 -7.35 -13.86 0.11
CA LEU A 396 -6.35 -14.61 0.89
C LEU A 396 -6.70 -16.11 1.00
N ARG A 397 -7.98 -16.45 1.14
CA ARG A 397 -8.45 -17.84 1.19
C ARG A 397 -8.19 -18.57 -0.12
N GLU A 398 -8.37 -17.91 -1.25
CA GLU A 398 -8.27 -18.53 -2.57
C GLU A 398 -6.83 -18.62 -3.09
N ALA A 399 -5.98 -17.67 -2.71
CA ALA A 399 -4.55 -17.68 -3.04
C ALA A 399 -3.85 -18.94 -2.54
N ASP A 400 -2.78 -19.35 -3.21
CA ASP A 400 -1.97 -20.51 -2.82
C ASP A 400 -1.13 -20.17 -1.59
N THR A 401 -0.53 -18.98 -1.59
CA THR A 401 0.29 -18.47 -0.49
C THR A 401 0.06 -16.98 -0.21
N VAL A 402 0.47 -16.55 0.98
CA VAL A 402 0.31 -15.17 1.45
C VAL A 402 1.56 -14.71 2.16
N LEU A 403 2.08 -13.53 1.79
CA LEU A 403 3.22 -12.88 2.43
C LEU A 403 2.80 -11.65 3.23
N PHE A 404 3.36 -11.49 4.43
CA PHE A 404 3.19 -10.33 5.28
C PHE A 404 4.53 -9.68 5.62
N PHE A 405 4.59 -8.35 5.65
CA PHE A 405 5.82 -7.65 6.06
C PHE A 405 6.09 -7.69 7.58
N ASN A 406 5.11 -8.07 8.40
CA ASN A 406 5.31 -8.15 9.84
C ASN A 406 4.46 -9.22 10.52
N GLU A 407 5.02 -9.78 11.58
CA GLU A 407 4.45 -10.87 12.38
C GLU A 407 3.10 -10.52 13.02
N LYS A 408 2.95 -9.26 13.43
CA LYS A 408 1.73 -8.80 14.09
C LYS A 408 0.55 -8.81 13.12
N ASP A 409 0.76 -8.32 11.91
CA ASP A 409 -0.26 -8.31 10.85
C ASP A 409 -0.57 -9.75 10.39
N ARG A 410 0.44 -10.62 10.26
CA ARG A 410 0.25 -12.06 9.99
C ARG A 410 -0.63 -12.73 11.06
N LYS A 411 -0.26 -12.60 12.33
CA LYS A 411 -1.01 -13.17 13.47
C LYS A 411 -2.44 -12.64 13.55
N ASN A 412 -2.63 -11.36 13.31
CA ASN A 412 -3.95 -10.73 13.27
C ASN A 412 -4.81 -11.31 12.15
N ALA A 413 -4.25 -11.49 10.95
CA ALA A 413 -4.95 -12.10 9.83
C ALA A 413 -5.31 -13.56 10.10
N ILE A 414 -4.38 -14.34 10.67
CA ILE A 414 -4.63 -15.74 11.06
C ILE A 414 -5.75 -15.80 12.09
N ALA A 415 -5.70 -14.98 13.14
CA ALA A 415 -6.74 -14.93 14.15
C ALA A 415 -8.10 -14.56 13.54
N ALA A 416 -8.14 -13.59 12.62
CA ALA A 416 -9.37 -13.20 11.94
C ALA A 416 -9.94 -14.32 11.05
N SER A 417 -9.08 -15.04 10.33
CA SER A 417 -9.47 -16.19 9.50
C SER A 417 -10.05 -17.35 10.32
N LYS A 418 -9.53 -17.59 11.54
CA LYS A 418 -10.03 -18.64 12.44
C LYS A 418 -11.33 -18.23 13.14
N ASN A 419 -11.42 -16.97 13.57
CA ASN A 419 -12.57 -16.48 14.32
C ASN A 419 -13.76 -16.13 13.42
N GLY A 420 -13.52 -15.83 12.14
CA GLY A 420 -14.55 -15.30 11.23
C GLY A 420 -14.85 -13.81 11.43
N ASP A 421 -14.02 -13.12 12.21
CA ASP A 421 -14.11 -11.68 12.47
C ASP A 421 -12.75 -11.10 12.92
N LEU A 422 -12.52 -9.80 12.65
CA LEU A 422 -11.28 -9.09 12.98
C LEU A 422 -11.05 -8.96 14.49
N ASP A 423 -12.12 -8.73 15.25
CA ASP A 423 -12.05 -8.62 16.70
C ASP A 423 -13.33 -9.12 17.40
N LYS A 424 -13.19 -9.57 18.64
CA LYS A 424 -14.31 -10.08 19.44
C LYS A 424 -15.31 -8.99 19.86
N LYS A 425 -14.93 -7.70 19.81
CA LYS A 425 -15.75 -6.57 20.27
C LYS A 425 -16.80 -6.18 19.22
N ARG A 426 -16.48 -6.35 17.93
CA ARG A 426 -17.32 -6.00 16.77
C ARG A 426 -18.16 -7.15 16.24
N HIS A 427 -18.09 -8.33 16.87
CA HIS A 427 -18.87 -9.52 16.53
C HIS A 427 -20.40 -9.28 16.46
N GLN A 428 -20.91 -8.24 17.13
CA GLN A 428 -22.33 -7.90 17.09
C GLN A 428 -22.74 -7.10 15.84
N GLU A 429 -21.80 -6.52 15.10
CA GLU A 429 -22.10 -5.65 13.95
C GLU A 429 -22.50 -6.44 12.69
N LYS A 430 -22.28 -7.76 12.63
CA LYS A 430 -22.71 -8.76 11.60
C LYS A 430 -22.47 -8.44 10.11
N ASN A 431 -22.08 -7.23 9.73
CA ASN A 431 -22.11 -6.75 8.35
C ASN A 431 -20.88 -7.16 7.53
N TRP A 432 -19.90 -7.82 8.16
CA TRP A 432 -18.54 -7.95 7.61
C TRP A 432 -17.94 -9.35 7.78
N GLN A 433 -18.76 -10.39 7.88
CA GLN A 433 -18.29 -11.73 8.27
C GLN A 433 -17.19 -12.27 7.36
N ILE A 434 -16.12 -12.75 7.98
CA ILE A 434 -15.06 -13.47 7.30
C ILE A 434 -15.48 -14.93 7.27
N THR A 435 -15.46 -15.56 6.09
CA THR A 435 -15.62 -17.02 6.05
C THR A 435 -14.43 -17.63 6.76
N GLN A 436 -14.65 -18.56 7.70
CA GLN A 436 -13.54 -19.20 8.41
C GLN A 436 -12.73 -20.11 7.49
N TYR A 437 -11.41 -20.09 7.61
CA TYR A 437 -10.49 -20.97 6.88
C TYR A 437 -9.13 -21.04 7.60
N ASN A 438 -8.28 -22.00 7.21
CA ASN A 438 -6.92 -22.05 7.70
C ASN A 438 -5.99 -21.18 6.86
N LEU A 439 -5.61 -20.01 7.39
CA LEU A 439 -4.59 -19.15 6.78
C LEU A 439 -3.17 -19.53 7.22
N GLU A 440 -3.02 -20.21 8.37
CA GLU A 440 -1.72 -20.46 9.00
C GLU A 440 -0.80 -21.31 8.13
N ASP A 441 -1.34 -22.32 7.45
CA ASP A 441 -0.56 -23.27 6.63
C ASP A 441 0.08 -22.64 5.38
N LYS A 442 -0.26 -21.39 5.06
CA LYS A 442 0.17 -20.73 3.82
C LYS A 442 0.57 -19.25 4.00
N ALA A 443 0.66 -18.80 5.24
CA ALA A 443 0.98 -17.41 5.57
C ALA A 443 2.39 -17.29 6.12
N GLU A 444 3.25 -16.62 5.34
CA GLU A 444 4.66 -16.43 5.65
C GLU A 444 5.03 -14.95 5.80
N LEU A 445 6.26 -14.71 6.26
CA LEU A 445 6.84 -13.37 6.32
C LEU A 445 7.66 -13.04 5.09
N THR A 446 7.60 -11.78 4.70
CA THR A 446 8.58 -11.16 3.80
C THR A 446 9.14 -9.91 4.46
N VAL A 447 10.17 -9.35 3.84
CA VAL A 447 10.84 -8.14 4.27
C VAL A 447 10.73 -7.11 3.16
N ALA A 448 10.63 -5.82 3.51
CA ALA A 448 10.71 -4.79 2.50
C ALA A 448 12.17 -4.67 2.08
N ALA A 449 12.49 -5.03 0.85
CA ALA A 449 13.79 -4.70 0.30
C ALA A 449 13.73 -3.35 -0.39
N GLN A 450 14.83 -2.61 -0.29
CA GLN A 450 15.09 -1.45 -1.11
C GLN A 450 16.36 -1.63 -1.90
N ILE A 451 16.35 -1.09 -3.11
CA ILE A 451 17.56 -0.88 -3.89
C ILE A 451 18.35 0.22 -3.19
N LEU A 452 19.40 -0.18 -2.46
CA LEU A 452 20.34 0.78 -1.88
C LEU A 452 21.01 1.57 -3.00
N SER A 453 21.16 2.88 -2.81
CA SER A 453 21.79 3.79 -3.77
C SER A 453 23.30 3.53 -3.91
N GLY A 454 23.91 2.76 -3.00
CA GLY A 454 25.32 2.38 -3.07
C GLY A 454 25.74 1.44 -1.93
N THR A 455 27.06 1.27 -1.78
CA THR A 455 27.65 0.56 -0.64
C THR A 455 27.46 1.40 0.63
N PRO A 456 26.96 0.83 1.74
CA PRO A 456 26.89 1.51 3.02
C PRO A 456 28.20 2.20 3.39
N SER A 457 28.14 3.46 3.85
CA SER A 457 29.32 4.15 4.39
C SER A 457 29.86 3.38 5.60
N SER A 458 31.16 3.46 5.87
CA SER A 458 31.68 2.82 7.08
C SER A 458 31.04 3.46 8.34
N PRO A 459 30.86 2.72 9.45
CA PRO A 459 30.28 3.29 10.66
C PRO A 459 31.01 4.54 11.16
N ILE A 460 32.34 4.58 10.96
CA ILE A 460 33.18 5.73 11.34
C ILE A 460 32.86 6.97 10.48
N ASP A 461 32.63 6.79 9.18
CA ASP A 461 32.26 7.89 8.28
C ASP A 461 30.90 8.47 8.65
N VAL A 462 29.93 7.61 8.99
CA VAL A 462 28.60 8.04 9.43
C VAL A 462 28.69 8.92 10.68
N ILE A 463 29.42 8.49 11.71
CA ILE A 463 29.52 9.28 12.95
C ILE A 463 30.39 10.53 12.81
N ASN A 464 31.23 10.63 11.78
CA ASN A 464 32.02 11.83 11.48
C ASN A 464 31.21 12.92 10.75
N LYS A 465 29.99 12.60 10.27
CA LYS A 465 29.08 13.60 9.67
C LYS A 465 28.74 14.71 10.67
N LYS A 466 28.35 15.87 10.14
CA LYS A 466 27.80 16.96 10.96
C LYS A 466 26.54 16.46 11.69
N PRO A 467 26.26 16.93 12.92
CA PRO A 467 25.09 16.51 13.70
C PRO A 467 23.78 17.10 13.17
N ASN A 468 23.64 17.28 11.85
CA ASN A 468 22.41 17.72 11.22
C ASN A 468 21.34 16.62 11.31
N ILE A 469 20.08 17.05 11.38
CA ILE A 469 18.90 16.20 11.56
C ILE A 469 18.07 16.27 10.28
N LEU A 470 18.01 15.16 9.53
CA LEU A 470 17.22 15.08 8.30
C LEU A 470 15.81 14.56 8.58
N SER A 471 14.78 15.26 8.11
CA SER A 471 13.41 14.77 8.00
C SER A 471 12.97 14.86 6.54
N PHE A 472 12.60 13.74 5.91
CA PHE A 472 12.39 13.71 4.45
C PHE A 472 11.16 12.90 3.99
N GLY A 473 10.67 13.12 2.77
CA GLY A 473 9.56 12.37 2.17
C GLY A 473 8.31 13.25 1.94
N THR A 474 7.11 12.67 1.95
CA THR A 474 5.88 13.46 1.78
C THR A 474 5.61 14.35 3.00
N ILE A 475 5.74 15.67 2.85
CA ILE A 475 5.59 16.67 3.92
C ILE A 475 4.11 16.83 4.26
N ARG A 476 3.69 16.18 5.34
CA ARG A 476 2.33 16.20 5.89
C ARG A 476 2.33 15.82 7.39
N PRO A 477 1.28 16.17 8.15
CA PRO A 477 1.17 15.82 9.56
C PRO A 477 1.33 14.31 9.87
N GLY A 478 2.01 14.00 10.97
CA GLY A 478 2.27 12.64 11.46
C GLY A 478 3.33 11.85 10.67
N LYS A 479 4.24 12.56 9.98
CA LYS A 479 5.41 11.98 9.31
C LYS A 479 6.76 12.43 9.93
N GLY A 480 6.73 13.07 11.10
CA GLY A 480 7.92 13.57 11.79
C GLY A 480 8.27 15.04 11.53
N PHE A 481 7.52 15.74 10.66
CA PHE A 481 7.84 17.12 10.28
C PHE A 481 7.42 18.15 11.34
N ASP A 482 6.36 17.87 12.10
CA ASP A 482 5.93 18.69 13.23
C ASP A 482 6.97 18.63 14.36
N GLU A 483 7.50 17.44 14.61
CA GLU A 483 8.59 17.19 15.55
C GLU A 483 9.87 17.89 15.10
N ALA A 484 10.24 17.76 13.82
CA ALA A 484 11.39 18.45 13.24
C ALA A 484 11.28 19.98 13.38
N LEU A 485 10.11 20.56 13.09
CA LEU A 485 9.85 21.98 13.30
C LEU A 485 10.00 22.39 14.78
N THR A 486 9.50 21.57 15.70
CA THR A 486 9.58 21.83 17.13
C THR A 486 11.03 21.79 17.63
N ILE A 487 11.82 20.83 17.14
CA ILE A 487 13.26 20.74 17.41
C ILE A 487 13.99 21.99 16.89
N ALA A 488 13.71 22.43 15.66
CA ALA A 488 14.35 23.61 15.07
C ALA A 488 14.06 24.89 15.87
N LYS A 489 12.82 25.05 16.35
CA LYS A 489 12.43 26.17 17.23
C LYS A 489 13.19 26.16 18.55
N GLU A 490 13.28 24.99 19.18
CA GLU A 490 13.97 24.84 20.46
C GLU A 490 15.48 25.07 20.32
N ILE A 491 16.11 24.60 19.23
CA ILE A 491 17.52 24.91 18.94
C ILE A 491 17.73 26.42 18.82
N ASN A 492 16.92 27.10 17.99
CA ASN A 492 17.02 28.55 17.80
C ASN A 492 16.88 29.31 19.12
N LYS A 493 15.93 28.91 19.96
CA LYS A 493 15.72 29.47 21.30
C LYS A 493 16.93 29.23 22.21
N ARG A 494 17.42 28.00 22.30
CA ARG A 494 18.57 27.67 23.16
C ARG A 494 19.84 28.39 22.73
N VAL A 495 20.07 28.56 21.43
CA VAL A 495 21.22 29.33 20.93
C VAL A 495 21.07 30.82 21.23
N LYS A 496 19.89 31.43 21.00
CA LYS A 496 19.62 32.82 21.40
C LYS A 496 19.85 33.04 22.90
N ASN A 497 19.52 32.04 23.71
CA ASN A 497 19.73 32.05 25.15
C ASN A 497 21.14 31.61 25.60
N LYS A 498 22.05 31.25 24.67
CA LYS A 498 23.42 30.76 24.94
C LYS A 498 23.46 29.52 25.84
N THR A 499 22.49 28.61 25.70
CA THR A 499 22.34 27.39 26.52
C THR A 499 22.68 26.09 25.80
N ILE A 500 22.95 26.12 24.50
CA ILE A 500 23.41 24.94 23.74
C ILE A 500 24.94 24.89 23.69
N ILE A 501 25.49 23.69 23.89
CA ILE A 501 26.91 23.37 23.75
C ILE A 501 27.16 22.88 22.31
N MET A 502 28.27 23.33 21.71
CA MET A 502 28.65 22.98 20.34
C MET A 502 29.10 21.52 20.21
N PRO A 503 28.92 20.86 19.05
CA PRO A 503 28.36 21.39 17.79
C PRO A 503 26.83 21.46 17.77
N CYS A 504 26.28 22.57 17.27
CA CYS A 504 24.84 22.81 17.20
C CYS A 504 24.19 22.13 15.97
N PRO A 505 23.16 21.29 16.15
CA PRO A 505 22.42 20.67 15.04
C PRO A 505 21.70 21.68 14.15
N VAL A 506 21.61 21.38 12.84
CA VAL A 506 20.66 22.03 11.91
C VAL A 506 19.60 21.01 11.51
N VAL A 507 18.33 21.41 11.56
CA VAL A 507 17.21 20.58 11.09
C VAL A 507 16.98 20.83 9.62
N ILE A 508 17.04 19.78 8.80
CA ILE A 508 16.83 19.82 7.37
C ILE A 508 15.52 19.10 7.03
N ILE A 509 14.62 19.78 6.34
CA ILE A 509 13.34 19.23 5.88
C ILE A 509 13.35 19.11 4.36
N ALA A 510 13.09 17.91 3.83
CA ALA A 510 13.14 17.65 2.39
C ALA A 510 11.93 16.84 1.87
N GLY A 511 11.45 17.16 0.68
CA GLY A 511 10.51 16.29 -0.04
C GLY A 511 9.18 16.93 -0.43
N ASP A 512 8.18 16.09 -0.73
CA ASP A 512 6.99 16.49 -1.47
C ASP A 512 5.96 17.26 -0.62
N PRO A 513 5.68 18.55 -0.90
CA PRO A 513 4.75 19.36 -0.11
C PRO A 513 3.29 18.93 -0.32
N GLN A 514 2.76 18.17 0.63
CA GLN A 514 1.38 17.64 0.57
C GLN A 514 0.41 18.40 1.49
N ASP A 515 0.91 19.05 2.55
CA ASP A 515 0.10 19.86 3.48
C ASP A 515 0.51 21.34 3.49
N SER A 516 -0.39 22.22 3.06
CA SER A 516 -0.11 23.65 2.95
C SER A 516 0.04 24.36 4.30
N LYS A 517 -0.67 23.92 5.36
CA LYS A 517 -0.60 24.57 6.67
C LYS A 517 0.75 24.31 7.34
N LEU A 518 1.21 23.06 7.25
CA LEU A 518 2.54 22.67 7.69
C LEU A 518 3.61 23.43 6.91
N MET A 519 3.52 23.47 5.57
CA MET A 519 4.46 24.24 4.75
C MET A 519 4.50 25.73 5.11
N MET A 520 3.35 26.37 5.33
CA MET A 520 3.30 27.75 5.82
C MET A 520 4.02 27.92 7.16
N SER A 521 3.85 26.97 8.08
CA SER A 521 4.49 27.00 9.40
C SER A 521 6.01 26.85 9.29
N LEU A 522 6.50 25.98 8.42
CA LEU A 522 7.93 25.78 8.15
C LEU A 522 8.58 27.03 7.56
N PHE A 523 7.94 27.62 6.53
CA PHE A 523 8.43 28.83 5.89
C PHE A 523 8.40 30.05 6.82
N ALA A 524 7.31 30.22 7.59
CA ALA A 524 7.21 31.30 8.56
C ALA A 524 8.28 31.17 9.66
N GLU A 525 8.62 29.96 10.09
CA GLU A 525 9.69 29.75 11.05
C GLU A 525 11.06 30.09 10.46
N ARG A 526 11.35 29.66 9.21
CA ARG A 526 12.64 29.90 8.56
C ARG A 526 12.86 31.38 8.23
N TYR A 527 11.91 32.00 7.52
CA TYR A 527 12.07 33.34 6.93
C TYR A 527 11.38 34.45 7.72
N GLY A 528 10.50 34.10 8.66
CA GLY A 528 9.64 35.05 9.36
C GLY A 528 8.24 35.13 8.73
N ALA A 529 7.22 35.22 9.58
CA ALA A 529 5.82 35.26 9.16
C ALA A 529 5.49 36.46 8.25
N GLN A 530 6.14 37.60 8.47
CA GLN A 530 5.92 38.81 7.66
C GLN A 530 6.46 38.65 6.24
N ALA A 531 7.70 38.17 6.08
CA ALA A 531 8.29 37.94 4.75
C ALA A 531 7.48 36.93 3.92
N LEU A 532 7.02 35.84 4.55
CA LEU A 532 6.13 34.89 3.89
C LEU A 532 4.81 35.54 3.45
N LYS A 533 4.22 36.38 4.31
CA LYS A 533 2.97 37.10 4.01
C LYS A 533 3.16 38.06 2.84
N ASP A 534 4.27 38.80 2.79
CA ASP A 534 4.58 39.73 1.71
C ASP A 534 4.77 38.99 0.37
N TYR A 535 5.48 37.85 0.38
CA TYR A 535 5.56 36.96 -0.78
C TYR A 535 4.18 36.48 -1.24
N GLN A 536 3.32 36.04 -0.31
CA GLN A 536 1.98 35.54 -0.62
C GLN A 536 1.03 36.61 -1.16
N GLN A 537 1.24 37.88 -0.83
CA GLN A 537 0.47 38.98 -1.42
C GLN A 537 0.80 39.16 -2.91
N ASN A 538 2.08 39.02 -3.27
CA ASN A 538 2.56 39.18 -4.65
C ASN A 538 2.41 37.89 -5.48
N CYS A 539 2.47 36.74 -4.83
CA CYS A 539 2.30 35.40 -5.42
C CYS A 539 1.23 34.63 -4.63
N PRO A 540 -0.08 34.94 -4.84
CA PRO A 540 -1.17 34.30 -4.09
C PRO A 540 -1.17 32.79 -4.29
N TYR A 541 -1.17 32.05 -3.18
CA TYR A 541 -1.34 30.61 -3.21
C TYR A 541 -2.79 30.28 -3.57
N LYS A 542 -3.04 29.88 -4.83
CA LYS A 542 -4.36 29.45 -5.28
C LYS A 542 -4.61 28.03 -4.76
N LEU A 543 -5.26 27.91 -3.62
CA LEU A 543 -5.71 26.65 -2.99
C LEU A 543 -6.61 25.75 -3.88
N LYS A 544 -6.93 26.16 -5.11
CA LYS A 544 -7.95 25.53 -5.96
C LYS A 544 -7.44 24.37 -6.81
N SER A 545 -6.13 24.18 -6.97
CA SER A 545 -5.59 23.00 -7.65
C SER A 545 -5.15 21.97 -6.62
N ASN A 546 -5.80 20.81 -6.64
CA ASN A 546 -5.35 19.63 -5.89
C ASN A 546 -4.13 18.97 -6.53
N GLU A 547 -3.62 19.51 -7.64
CA GLU A 547 -2.51 18.94 -8.39
C GLU A 547 -1.19 19.05 -7.62
N SER A 548 -0.57 17.90 -7.34
CA SER A 548 0.71 17.84 -6.61
C SER A 548 1.83 18.61 -7.30
N LYS A 549 1.77 18.76 -8.63
CA LYS A 549 2.76 19.50 -9.43
C LYS A 549 2.77 21.00 -9.09
N GLU A 550 1.61 21.65 -9.08
CA GLU A 550 1.51 23.07 -8.78
C GLU A 550 1.97 23.40 -7.35
N LYS A 551 1.67 22.51 -6.39
CA LYS A 551 2.15 22.65 -5.00
C LYS A 551 3.68 22.64 -4.93
N ARG A 552 4.33 21.71 -5.65
CA ARG A 552 5.79 21.61 -5.71
C ARG A 552 6.41 22.89 -6.28
N GLU A 553 5.91 23.32 -7.43
CA GLU A 553 6.40 24.52 -8.13
C GLU A 553 6.24 25.78 -7.27
N TYR A 554 5.11 25.94 -6.58
CA TYR A 554 4.86 27.07 -5.71
C TYR A 554 5.89 27.15 -4.57
N TRP A 555 6.07 26.07 -3.81
CA TRP A 555 6.97 26.09 -2.65
C TRP A 555 8.45 26.16 -3.05
N GLN A 556 8.82 25.59 -4.20
CA GLN A 556 10.16 25.78 -4.78
C GLN A 556 10.43 27.26 -5.14
N LYS A 557 9.46 27.91 -5.80
CA LYS A 557 9.55 29.34 -6.12
C LYS A 557 9.60 30.19 -4.85
N ALA A 558 8.76 29.89 -3.86
CA ALA A 558 8.76 30.58 -2.58
C ALA A 558 10.12 30.50 -1.89
N LYS A 559 10.74 29.31 -1.85
CA LYS A 559 12.10 29.14 -1.31
C LYS A 559 13.09 30.00 -2.07
N SER A 560 13.12 29.90 -3.40
CA SER A 560 14.10 30.64 -4.22
C SER A 560 14.04 32.16 -4.01
N VAL A 561 12.83 32.71 -3.91
CA VAL A 561 12.62 34.15 -3.70
C VAL A 561 13.01 34.55 -2.27
N LEU A 562 12.48 33.84 -1.26
CA LEU A 562 12.72 34.18 0.14
C LEU A 562 14.19 33.99 0.56
N GLU A 563 14.92 33.02 -0.03
CA GLU A 563 16.37 32.89 0.22
C GLU A 563 17.17 34.10 -0.27
N THR A 564 16.67 34.79 -1.29
CA THR A 564 17.33 35.95 -1.91
C THR A 564 16.93 37.24 -1.18
N GLU A 565 15.65 37.39 -0.84
CA GLU A 565 15.10 38.63 -0.26
C GLU A 565 15.35 38.74 1.26
N VAL A 566 15.43 37.61 1.98
CA VAL A 566 15.60 37.60 3.43
C VAL A 566 17.07 37.40 3.79
N THR A 567 17.77 38.51 4.03
CA THR A 567 19.21 38.53 4.38
C THR A 567 19.49 37.91 5.75
N ALA A 568 18.66 38.19 6.75
CA ALA A 568 18.76 37.62 8.09
C ALA A 568 17.58 36.67 8.36
N LYS A 569 17.86 35.37 8.37
CA LYS A 569 16.85 34.32 8.54
C LYS A 569 16.33 34.31 9.98
N ASN A 570 15.01 34.18 10.17
CA ASN A 570 14.39 34.13 11.50
C ASN A 570 14.88 32.93 12.33
N ASN A 571 15.09 31.80 11.66
CA ASN A 571 15.68 30.61 12.24
C ASN A 571 16.77 30.04 11.34
N SER A 572 18.04 30.28 11.70
CA SER A 572 19.20 29.76 10.98
C SER A 572 19.36 28.24 11.05
N TYR A 573 18.72 27.58 12.02
CA TYR A 573 18.82 26.15 12.33
C TYR A 573 17.73 25.29 11.70
N LEU A 574 16.94 25.88 10.79
CA LEU A 574 15.99 25.19 9.94
C LEU A 574 16.39 25.36 8.48
N GLU A 575 16.50 24.28 7.71
CA GLU A 575 16.74 24.31 6.27
C GLU A 575 15.61 23.57 5.55
N LEU A 576 15.15 24.12 4.43
CA LEU A 576 13.98 23.62 3.71
C LEU A 576 14.37 23.26 2.28
N HIS A 577 13.98 22.07 1.81
CA HIS A 577 14.12 21.58 0.44
C HIS A 577 12.75 21.09 -0.06
N PRO A 578 11.84 22.00 -0.44
CA PRO A 578 10.56 21.63 -1.03
C PRO A 578 10.83 20.92 -2.36
N TRP A 579 10.43 19.66 -2.45
CA TRP A 579 10.65 18.77 -3.58
C TRP A 579 12.13 18.60 -3.95
N CYS A 580 12.77 17.58 -3.39
CA CYS A 580 14.13 17.16 -3.70
C CYS A 580 14.13 16.01 -4.73
N ASN A 581 15.04 16.08 -5.70
CA ASN A 581 15.30 14.93 -6.58
C ASN A 581 16.20 13.90 -5.87
N GLU A 582 16.41 12.74 -6.48
CA GLU A 582 17.17 11.63 -5.88
C GLU A 582 18.62 12.02 -5.54
N ASN A 583 19.30 12.73 -6.44
CA ASN A 583 20.68 13.18 -6.23
C ASN A 583 20.78 14.19 -5.08
N GLU A 584 19.84 15.14 -5.00
CA GLU A 584 19.77 16.10 -3.90
C GLU A 584 19.50 15.40 -2.57
N LEU A 585 18.57 14.45 -2.53
CA LEU A 585 18.30 13.69 -1.33
C LEU A 585 19.52 12.87 -0.88
N GLU A 586 20.27 12.27 -1.81
CA GLU A 586 21.51 11.56 -1.50
C GLU A 586 22.56 12.50 -0.89
N MET A 587 22.77 13.69 -1.47
CA MET A 587 23.66 14.70 -0.86
C MET A 587 23.22 15.10 0.55
N LEU A 588 21.91 15.25 0.79
CA LEU A 588 21.37 15.55 2.12
C LEU A 588 21.62 14.40 3.12
N LYS A 589 21.47 13.14 2.69
CA LYS A 589 21.80 11.95 3.50
C LYS A 589 23.29 11.91 3.86
N GLN A 590 24.17 12.33 2.96
CA GLN A 590 25.61 12.41 3.25
C GLN A 590 25.96 13.54 4.22
N ASN A 591 25.16 14.61 4.25
CA ASN A 591 25.38 15.78 5.12
C ASN A 591 24.75 15.67 6.51
N CYS A 592 23.99 14.61 6.81
CA CYS A 592 23.28 14.45 8.07
C CYS A 592 23.69 13.18 8.81
N LYS A 593 24.09 13.33 10.08
CA LYS A 593 24.33 12.20 10.98
C LYS A 593 23.02 11.60 11.51
N TYR A 594 22.03 12.45 11.78
CA TYR A 594 20.77 12.05 12.41
C TYR A 594 19.61 12.14 11.44
N VAL A 595 18.64 11.25 11.61
CA VAL A 595 17.44 11.17 10.80
C VAL A 595 16.21 11.13 11.71
N CYS A 596 15.28 12.07 11.52
CA CYS A 596 14.03 12.14 12.26
C CYS A 596 12.87 11.65 11.38
N ARG A 597 12.47 10.39 11.59
CA ARG A 597 11.38 9.71 10.89
C ARG A 597 10.39 9.12 11.88
N ILE A 598 9.69 10.03 12.58
CA ILE A 598 8.57 9.72 13.48
C ILE A 598 7.31 9.48 12.64
N ASP A 599 7.38 8.50 11.74
CA ASP A 599 6.22 8.01 11.02
C ASP A 599 5.29 7.31 12.01
N ASP A 600 3.99 7.56 11.91
CA ASP A 600 2.98 6.94 12.78
C ASP A 600 3.02 5.40 12.73
N MET A 601 3.50 4.84 11.61
CA MET A 601 3.75 3.40 11.46
C MET A 601 5.20 2.98 11.76
N GLY A 602 6.15 3.92 11.82
CA GLY A 602 7.57 3.66 12.09
C GLY A 602 8.14 2.50 11.27
N MET A 603 8.94 1.64 11.92
CA MET A 603 9.46 0.40 11.34
C MET A 603 8.51 -0.80 11.45
N ARG A 604 7.32 -0.66 12.06
CA ARG A 604 6.37 -1.76 12.26
C ARG A 604 5.98 -2.44 10.94
N ASN A 605 5.87 -1.65 9.87
CA ASN A 605 5.52 -2.13 8.54
C ASN A 605 6.70 -2.06 7.57
N ASN A 606 7.94 -2.14 8.09
CA ASN A 606 9.15 -2.07 7.26
C ASN A 606 9.18 -0.80 6.42
N GLY A 607 8.98 0.34 7.09
CA GLY A 607 8.83 1.63 6.43
C GLY A 607 10.01 1.90 5.50
N SER A 608 9.74 1.88 4.19
CA SER A 608 10.77 1.98 3.15
C SER A 608 11.66 3.22 3.32
N ALA A 609 11.06 4.35 3.70
CA ALA A 609 11.82 5.56 3.98
C ALA A 609 12.81 5.42 5.15
N ILE A 610 12.52 4.60 6.16
CA ILE A 610 13.45 4.36 7.27
C ILE A 610 14.53 3.34 6.86
N ILE A 611 14.15 2.29 6.13
CA ILE A 611 15.11 1.31 5.59
C ILE A 611 16.15 2.00 4.71
N SER A 612 15.72 3.00 3.91
CA SER A 612 16.57 3.76 2.98
C SER A 612 17.69 4.58 3.61
N VAL A 613 17.75 4.61 4.94
CA VAL A 613 18.68 5.42 5.72
C VAL A 613 19.34 4.66 6.86
N LEU A 614 19.13 3.35 6.98
CA LEU A 614 19.77 2.50 8.01
C LEU A 614 21.31 2.47 7.87
N ASP A 615 21.80 2.70 6.66
CA ASP A 615 23.22 2.77 6.31
C ASP A 615 23.84 4.16 6.43
N VAL A 616 23.03 5.22 6.34
CA VAL A 616 23.55 6.60 6.25
C VAL A 616 23.45 7.42 7.53
N GLY A 617 22.71 6.98 8.55
CA GLY A 617 22.56 7.76 9.78
C GLY A 617 21.90 7.06 10.96
N ILE A 618 21.83 7.80 12.07
CA ILE A 618 21.17 7.39 13.32
C ILE A 618 19.72 7.83 13.26
N ILE A 619 18.81 6.85 13.32
CA ILE A 619 17.39 7.08 13.04
C ILE A 619 16.60 7.16 14.32
N TYR A 620 15.79 8.22 14.45
CA TYR A 620 14.71 8.31 15.42
C TYR A 620 13.39 7.94 14.75
N THR A 621 12.64 7.03 15.36
CA THR A 621 11.33 6.60 14.88
C THR A 621 10.38 6.24 16.01
N LYS A 622 9.07 6.19 15.70
CA LYS A 622 8.02 5.89 16.67
C LYS A 622 7.99 4.41 17.08
N TRP A 623 8.30 3.51 16.14
CA TRP A 623 8.17 2.05 16.33
C TRP A 623 9.39 1.32 15.78
N GLY A 624 9.83 0.26 16.47
CA GLY A 624 10.81 -0.72 16.02
C GLY A 624 10.29 -1.67 14.95
N CYS A 625 11.11 -2.66 14.55
CA CYS A 625 11.03 -3.41 13.28
C CYS A 625 10.72 -4.93 13.43
N VAL A 626 10.31 -5.58 12.31
CA VAL A 626 10.10 -7.03 12.00
C VAL A 626 10.33 -8.00 13.16
N THR A 627 9.29 -8.24 13.96
CA THR A 627 9.24 -9.26 15.03
C THR A 627 9.70 -8.80 16.42
N ASP A 628 9.26 -7.62 16.86
CA ASP A 628 9.29 -7.09 18.25
C ASP A 628 10.39 -7.69 19.16
N ASN A 629 10.29 -8.94 19.60
CA ASN A 629 11.31 -9.72 20.31
C ASN A 629 12.76 -9.70 19.74
N GLU A 630 12.98 -9.59 18.42
CA GLU A 630 14.34 -9.45 17.85
C GLU A 630 14.93 -8.04 18.09
N TYR A 631 14.06 -7.09 18.42
CA TYR A 631 14.34 -5.67 18.53
C TYR A 631 14.32 -5.16 19.98
N VAL A 632 13.53 -5.80 20.85
CA VAL A 632 13.39 -5.46 22.29
C VAL A 632 14.02 -6.53 23.18
N LYS A 633 14.04 -6.28 24.50
CA LYS A 633 14.46 -7.27 25.48
C LYS A 633 13.52 -8.49 25.48
N LYS A 634 14.06 -9.67 25.15
CA LYS A 634 13.38 -10.97 25.16
C LYS A 634 13.46 -11.59 26.56
N TYR A 635 12.34 -12.13 27.04
CA TYR A 635 12.36 -12.92 28.28
C TYR A 635 12.95 -14.29 27.99
N ASN A 636 14.04 -14.61 28.67
CA ASN A 636 14.62 -15.93 28.70
C ASN A 636 13.92 -16.72 29.84
N GLU A 637 13.06 -17.67 29.47
CA GLU A 637 12.27 -18.44 30.45
C GLU A 637 13.16 -19.30 31.37
N GLU A 638 14.27 -19.83 30.84
CA GLU A 638 15.20 -20.67 31.58
C GLU A 638 15.99 -19.86 32.62
N LYS A 639 16.49 -18.70 32.23
CA LYS A 639 17.27 -17.81 33.10
C LYS A 639 16.41 -16.88 33.96
N LYS A 640 15.10 -16.78 33.66
CA LYS A 640 14.18 -15.78 34.23
C LYS A 640 14.70 -14.35 34.13
N THR A 641 15.47 -14.05 33.09
CA THR A 641 16.07 -12.74 32.83
C THR A 641 15.61 -12.21 31.49
N PHE A 642 15.80 -10.90 31.29
CA PHE A 642 15.54 -10.26 30.02
C PHE A 642 16.86 -9.99 29.30
N GLU A 643 17.01 -10.59 28.12
CA GLU A 643 18.18 -10.46 27.25
C GLU A 643 17.85 -9.48 26.12
N GLU A 644 18.80 -8.63 25.73
CA GLU A 644 18.57 -7.71 24.60
C GLU A 644 18.41 -8.50 23.30
N GLY A 645 17.41 -8.12 22.49
CA GLY A 645 17.25 -8.65 21.14
C GLY A 645 18.47 -8.33 20.28
N GLU A 646 18.73 -9.15 19.27
CA GLU A 646 19.91 -9.08 18.42
C GLU A 646 20.13 -7.69 17.79
N PHE A 647 19.05 -7.00 17.42
CA PHE A 647 19.09 -5.69 16.76
C PHE A 647 18.71 -4.54 17.70
N TYR A 648 18.68 -4.78 19.02
CA TYR A 648 18.33 -3.77 20.02
C TYR A 648 19.24 -2.55 19.92
N GLY A 649 18.69 -1.37 19.65
CA GLY A 649 19.44 -0.11 19.50
C GLY A 649 19.91 0.20 18.08
N ALA A 650 19.42 -0.52 17.06
CA ALA A 650 19.62 -0.17 15.65
C ALA A 650 18.91 1.13 15.20
N VAL A 651 17.86 1.54 15.93
CA VAL A 651 17.10 2.78 15.78
C VAL A 651 16.69 3.26 17.18
N GLU A 652 16.46 4.56 17.30
CA GLU A 652 16.10 5.24 18.55
C GLU A 652 14.59 5.43 18.67
N LEU A 653 14.03 4.94 19.78
CA LEU A 653 12.59 4.97 20.06
C LEU A 653 12.19 6.01 21.12
N GLY A 654 13.13 6.84 21.59
CA GLY A 654 12.90 7.81 22.66
C GLY A 654 12.86 7.20 24.07
N THR A 655 12.46 8.00 25.08
CA THR A 655 12.35 7.56 26.48
C THR A 655 11.01 6.87 26.77
N GLN A 656 9.94 7.30 26.09
CA GLN A 656 8.65 6.60 26.06
C GLN A 656 8.62 5.64 24.89
N LYS A 657 9.42 4.59 24.99
CA LYS A 657 9.43 3.53 23.99
C LYS A 657 8.07 2.84 24.01
N TYR A 658 7.22 3.15 23.05
CA TYR A 658 5.96 2.46 22.84
C TYR A 658 6.28 0.99 22.47
N GLY A 659 6.35 0.12 23.49
CA GLY A 659 6.82 -1.26 23.36
C GLY A 659 7.70 -1.76 24.52
N ASP A 660 8.40 -0.88 25.26
CA ASP A 660 9.30 -1.31 26.38
C ASP A 660 8.60 -1.46 27.73
N ASN A 661 7.29 -1.22 27.83
CA ASN A 661 6.54 -1.50 29.07
C ASN A 661 6.30 -3.01 29.28
N TRP A 662 7.27 -3.86 28.94
CA TRP A 662 7.19 -5.31 29.15
C TRP A 662 7.45 -5.69 30.61
N GLU A 663 8.10 -4.86 31.43
CA GLU A 663 8.22 -5.10 32.88
C GLU A 663 6.84 -5.06 33.57
N LYS A 664 5.83 -4.49 32.92
CA LYS A 664 4.40 -4.60 33.28
C LYS A 664 3.69 -5.76 32.57
N LYS A 665 4.38 -6.87 32.30
CA LYS A 665 3.79 -8.09 31.74
C LYS A 665 2.70 -8.63 32.67
N LEU A 666 1.46 -8.52 32.23
CA LEU A 666 0.48 -9.63 32.28
C LEU A 666 -0.84 -9.30 31.58
N LEU A 667 -1.08 -8.03 31.27
CA LEU A 667 -2.20 -7.62 30.44
C LEU A 667 -1.65 -6.65 29.41
N TRP A 668 -1.49 -7.11 28.18
CA TRP A 668 -2.04 -6.30 27.10
C TRP A 668 -3.51 -6.16 27.49
N ASP A 669 -3.89 -5.09 28.18
CA ASP A 669 -5.29 -4.97 28.60
C ASP A 669 -6.08 -4.99 27.30
N PRO A 670 -6.92 -6.00 27.05
CA PRO A 670 -7.74 -6.02 25.85
C PRO A 670 -8.63 -4.78 25.77
N LYS A 671 -8.82 -4.04 26.88
CA LYS A 671 -9.47 -2.73 26.96
C LYS A 671 -8.51 -1.57 26.68
N GLU A 672 -7.23 -1.63 27.09
CA GLU A 672 -6.13 -0.84 26.50
C GLU A 672 -5.68 -1.44 25.17
N CYS A 673 -6.63 -1.89 24.35
CA CYS A 673 -6.47 -1.71 22.92
C CYS A 673 -5.96 -0.28 22.81
N ILE A 674 -4.71 -0.12 22.39
CA ILE A 674 -4.33 1.09 21.70
C ILE A 674 -5.21 1.00 20.44
N GLU A 675 -6.48 1.40 20.55
CA GLU A 675 -7.04 2.43 19.73
C GLU A 675 -5.99 3.54 19.73
N SER A 676 -4.86 3.29 19.05
CA SER A 676 -4.10 4.35 18.42
C SER A 676 -5.24 4.98 17.66
N PRO A 677 -5.66 6.19 18.03
CA PRO A 677 -6.64 6.87 17.23
C PRO A 677 -6.02 6.78 15.84
N TYR A 678 -6.68 6.08 14.90
CA TYR A 678 -6.08 5.80 13.58
C TYR A 678 -5.78 7.10 12.79
N LYS A 679 -6.04 8.24 13.44
CA LYS A 679 -5.62 9.57 13.13
C LYS A 679 -4.12 9.73 13.43
N ARG A 680 -3.40 10.14 12.40
CA ARG A 680 -2.04 10.64 12.50
C ARG A 680 -1.99 11.75 13.54
N GLU A 681 -1.29 11.52 14.64
CA GLU A 681 -1.10 12.54 15.67
C GLU A 681 0.28 13.18 15.55
N PRO A 682 0.38 14.51 15.54
CA PRO A 682 1.66 15.20 15.64
C PRO A 682 2.24 15.04 17.05
N ASN A 683 3.57 15.06 17.16
CA ASN A 683 4.32 14.92 18.42
C ASN A 683 4.15 13.55 19.08
N ALA A 684 4.28 12.48 18.29
CA ALA A 684 4.16 11.12 18.79
C ALA A 684 5.29 10.72 19.76
N LEU A 685 6.42 11.41 19.68
CA LEU A 685 7.47 11.43 20.70
C LEU A 685 7.63 12.88 21.19
N ASN A 686 8.14 13.08 22.40
CA ASN A 686 8.50 14.41 22.87
C ASN A 686 9.73 14.89 22.10
N PRO A 687 9.61 15.87 21.18
CA PRO A 687 10.71 16.19 20.26
C PRO A 687 11.95 16.71 20.98
N ILE A 688 11.76 17.32 22.14
CA ILE A 688 12.84 17.91 22.94
C ILE A 688 13.53 16.84 23.77
N ASN A 689 12.75 16.11 24.58
CA ASN A 689 13.32 15.16 25.55
C ASN A 689 13.80 13.87 24.88
N ASP A 690 13.03 13.34 23.91
CA ASP A 690 13.31 12.03 23.32
C ASP A 690 14.30 12.10 22.16
N ILE A 691 14.36 13.24 21.46
CA ILE A 691 15.16 13.38 20.23
C ILE A 691 16.29 14.37 20.46
N LEU A 692 16.00 15.67 20.67
CA LEU A 692 17.06 16.68 20.76
C LEU A 692 18.04 16.44 21.91
N ASN A 693 17.55 16.18 23.12
CA ASN A 693 18.43 15.93 24.27
C ASN A 693 19.24 14.63 24.09
N SER A 694 18.62 13.58 23.53
CA SER A 694 19.31 12.33 23.17
C SER A 694 20.47 12.58 22.19
N ILE A 695 20.24 13.38 21.15
CA ILE A 695 21.29 13.77 20.19
C ILE A 695 22.42 14.51 20.88
N LEU A 696 22.12 15.49 21.74
CA LEU A 696 23.14 16.28 22.45
C LEU A 696 23.98 15.42 23.42
N GLU A 697 23.35 14.46 24.09
CA GLU A 697 24.05 13.50 24.97
C GLU A 697 24.93 12.54 24.17
N ARG A 698 24.46 12.07 23.01
CA ARG A 698 25.21 11.21 22.10
C ARG A 698 26.44 11.89 21.49
N GLU A 699 26.30 13.15 21.08
CA GLU A 699 27.46 13.93 20.62
C GLU A 699 28.49 14.13 21.74
N ARG A 700 28.04 14.37 22.97
CA ARG A 700 28.93 14.46 24.14
C ARG A 700 29.66 13.14 24.37
N ASP A 701 28.95 12.03 24.44
CA ASP A 701 29.54 10.69 24.59
C ASP A 701 30.59 10.42 23.50
N GLN A 702 30.26 10.68 22.23
CA GLN A 702 31.20 10.52 21.11
C GLN A 702 32.45 11.39 21.25
N HIS A 703 32.35 12.59 21.81
CA HIS A 703 33.50 13.47 22.06
C HIS A 703 34.35 13.04 23.26
N GLU A 704 33.74 12.44 24.28
CA GLU A 704 34.41 11.99 25.51
C GLU A 704 35.16 10.67 25.30
N GLN A 705 34.72 9.81 24.37
CA GLN A 705 35.39 8.54 24.08
C GLN A 705 36.71 8.74 23.30
N THR A 706 37.80 8.19 23.83
CA THR A 706 39.10 8.15 23.11
C THR A 706 39.04 7.17 21.94
N ASP A 707 38.39 6.02 22.14
CA ASP A 707 38.07 5.07 21.08
C ASP A 707 36.64 5.30 20.59
N LYS A 708 36.51 5.81 19.36
CA LYS A 708 35.21 6.10 18.76
C LYS A 708 34.33 4.85 18.58
N THR A 709 34.89 3.64 18.57
CA THR A 709 34.11 2.40 18.44
C THR A 709 33.26 2.10 19.67
N LEU A 710 33.60 2.70 20.81
CA LEU A 710 32.90 2.51 22.08
C LEU A 710 31.73 3.49 22.26
N CYS A 711 31.62 4.53 21.44
CA CYS A 711 30.55 5.51 21.59
C CYS A 711 29.20 4.95 21.13
N LYS A 712 28.12 5.45 21.73
CA LYS A 712 26.74 5.03 21.45
C LYS A 712 26.39 5.19 19.97
N ASN A 713 26.89 6.25 19.34
CA ASN A 713 26.64 6.51 17.92
C ASN A 713 27.23 5.42 17.04
N TYR A 714 28.47 5.00 17.28
CA TYR A 714 29.12 3.94 16.52
C TYR A 714 28.36 2.62 16.67
N GLN A 715 28.04 2.24 17.92
CA GLN A 715 27.32 1.00 18.22
C GLN A 715 25.94 0.97 17.55
N THR A 716 25.19 2.09 17.58
CA THR A 716 23.90 2.22 16.89
C THR A 716 24.06 2.03 15.38
N VAL A 717 25.05 2.66 14.74
CA VAL A 717 25.27 2.53 13.30
C VAL A 717 25.65 1.11 12.91
N VAL A 718 26.52 0.44 13.67
CA VAL A 718 26.88 -0.97 13.43
C VAL A 718 25.63 -1.86 13.46
N LYS A 719 24.77 -1.69 14.47
CA LYS A 719 23.52 -2.47 14.59
C LYS A 719 22.53 -2.14 13.47
N ALA A 720 22.42 -0.88 13.06
CA ALA A 720 21.56 -0.45 11.95
C ALA A 720 22.00 -1.06 10.62
N GLN A 721 23.30 -1.04 10.35
CA GLN A 721 23.88 -1.62 9.14
C GLN A 721 23.78 -3.15 9.14
N LYS A 722 23.98 -3.79 10.29
CA LYS A 722 23.75 -5.23 10.46
C LYS A 722 22.29 -5.58 10.16
N LEU A 723 21.32 -4.85 10.73
CA LEU A 723 19.90 -5.03 10.44
C LEU A 723 19.58 -4.87 8.94
N LEU A 724 20.16 -3.87 8.29
CA LEU A 724 19.97 -3.64 6.86
C LEU A 724 20.51 -4.80 6.01
N GLN A 725 21.72 -5.27 6.32
CA GLN A 725 22.41 -6.31 5.55
C GLN A 725 21.82 -7.71 5.78
N GLU A 726 21.41 -8.02 7.01
CA GLU A 726 20.95 -9.36 7.38
C GLU A 726 19.46 -9.56 7.19
N LYS A 727 18.63 -8.50 7.36
CA LYS A 727 17.17 -8.62 7.29
C LYS A 727 16.59 -7.92 6.06
N PHE A 728 17.03 -6.71 5.72
CA PHE A 728 16.44 -5.90 4.64
C PHE A 728 17.16 -5.95 3.29
N ALA A 729 18.07 -6.91 3.12
CA ALA A 729 18.75 -7.12 1.86
C ALA A 729 17.78 -7.61 0.76
N LEU A 730 18.02 -7.17 -0.48
CA LEU A 730 17.25 -7.60 -1.67
C LEU A 730 17.11 -9.11 -1.77
N LYS A 731 18.18 -9.85 -1.48
CA LYS A 731 18.18 -11.32 -1.49
C LYS A 731 17.09 -11.93 -0.60
N ASN A 732 16.81 -11.35 0.56
CA ASN A 732 15.85 -11.93 1.50
C ASN A 732 14.41 -11.81 0.99
N SER A 733 14.06 -10.72 0.29
CA SER A 733 12.74 -10.60 -0.35
C SER A 733 12.62 -11.56 -1.54
N VAL A 734 13.71 -11.78 -2.29
CA VAL A 734 13.76 -12.77 -3.38
C VAL A 734 13.51 -14.17 -2.81
N TYR A 735 14.22 -14.55 -1.75
CA TYR A 735 14.08 -15.86 -1.12
C TYR A 735 12.72 -16.07 -0.51
N ALA A 736 12.19 -15.10 0.24
CA ALA A 736 10.84 -15.19 0.78
C ALA A 736 9.82 -15.47 -0.32
N LEU A 737 9.97 -14.83 -1.49
CA LEU A 737 9.08 -15.05 -2.63
C LEU A 737 9.30 -16.42 -3.30
N GLN A 738 10.54 -16.87 -3.47
CA GLN A 738 10.84 -18.21 -4.00
C GLN A 738 10.32 -19.31 -3.07
N GLU A 739 10.54 -19.16 -1.77
CA GLU A 739 10.13 -20.12 -0.73
C GLU A 739 8.62 -20.34 -0.70
N VAL A 740 7.81 -19.28 -0.84
CA VAL A 740 6.35 -19.44 -0.88
C VAL A 740 5.86 -20.14 -2.14
N PHE A 741 6.52 -19.96 -3.29
CA PHE A 741 6.15 -20.73 -4.47
C PHE A 741 6.59 -22.18 -4.40
N MET A 742 7.68 -22.48 -3.67
CA MET A 742 8.07 -23.85 -3.36
C MET A 742 7.09 -24.52 -2.38
N LEU A 743 6.61 -23.81 -1.35
CA LEU A 743 5.59 -24.30 -0.41
C LEU A 743 4.31 -24.74 -1.14
N ASN A 744 3.89 -24.02 -2.18
CA ASN A 744 2.75 -24.43 -3.00
C ASN A 744 2.95 -25.83 -3.63
N ALA A 745 4.15 -26.11 -4.15
CA ALA A 745 4.47 -27.42 -4.72
C ALA A 745 4.44 -28.56 -3.68
N GLU A 746 4.65 -28.27 -2.39
CA GLU A 746 4.52 -29.27 -1.33
C GLU A 746 3.05 -29.70 -1.10
N THR A 747 2.10 -28.84 -1.45
CA THR A 747 0.65 -29.07 -1.24
C THR A 747 -0.08 -29.66 -2.45
N GLU A 748 0.51 -29.58 -3.65
CA GLU A 748 -0.02 -30.20 -4.86
C GLU A 748 0.36 -31.69 -4.90
N SER A 749 -0.55 -32.59 -4.50
CA SER A 749 -0.33 -34.03 -4.69
C SER A 749 -0.31 -34.36 -6.18
N PHE A 750 0.74 -35.05 -6.65
CA PHE A 750 0.95 -35.52 -8.03
C PHE A 750 -0.35 -36.05 -8.68
N SER A 751 -0.98 -35.27 -9.55
CA SER A 751 -1.89 -35.80 -10.56
C SER A 751 -1.11 -35.87 -11.87
N LEU A 752 -0.70 -37.07 -12.27
CA LEU A 752 -0.23 -37.35 -13.63
C LEU A 752 -1.24 -36.77 -14.63
N PRO A 753 -0.79 -36.27 -15.80
CA PRO A 753 -1.69 -35.68 -16.79
C PRO A 753 -2.74 -36.72 -17.17
N TYR A 754 -3.98 -36.44 -16.79
CA TYR A 754 -5.13 -37.26 -17.15
C TYR A 754 -5.28 -37.16 -18.67
N GLU A 755 -5.25 -38.31 -19.36
CA GLU A 755 -5.66 -38.39 -20.76
C GLU A 755 -7.04 -37.74 -20.89
N VAL A 756 -7.16 -36.82 -21.85
CA VAL A 756 -8.41 -36.13 -22.14
C VAL A 756 -9.41 -37.14 -22.71
N GLU A 757 -10.18 -37.79 -21.84
CA GLU A 757 -11.43 -38.41 -22.26
C GLU A 757 -12.48 -37.31 -22.44
N VAL A 758 -12.76 -37.01 -23.70
CA VAL A 758 -13.87 -36.19 -24.14
C VAL A 758 -15.17 -36.92 -23.79
N THR A 759 -15.74 -36.66 -22.61
CA THR A 759 -17.14 -37.03 -22.33
C THR A 759 -18.09 -35.85 -22.60
N LYS A 760 -19.02 -36.12 -23.52
CA LYS A 760 -20.13 -35.29 -24.01
C LYS A 760 -20.99 -34.66 -22.90
N PRO A 761 -21.74 -33.58 -23.21
CA PRO A 761 -22.43 -32.73 -22.23
C PRO A 761 -23.55 -33.48 -21.50
N MET A 762 -23.49 -33.50 -20.18
CA MET A 762 -24.58 -33.97 -19.34
C MET A 762 -25.66 -32.89 -19.26
N GLN A 763 -26.85 -33.26 -19.74
CA GLN A 763 -28.06 -32.47 -19.76
C GLN A 763 -28.55 -32.11 -18.35
N ALA A 764 -29.33 -31.02 -18.32
CA ALA A 764 -29.96 -30.37 -17.19
C ALA A 764 -30.54 -31.29 -16.10
N PHE A 765 -30.32 -30.91 -14.83
CA PHE A 765 -31.22 -31.26 -13.74
C PHE A 765 -31.43 -30.08 -12.75
N ASN A 766 -32.54 -29.38 -13.01
CA ASN A 766 -33.53 -28.79 -12.12
C ASN A 766 -33.15 -27.93 -10.89
N ALA A 767 -33.53 -26.66 -11.04
CA ALA A 767 -34.05 -25.79 -10.02
C ALA A 767 -35.17 -26.44 -9.18
N LYS A 768 -34.99 -26.46 -7.85
CA LYS A 768 -36.07 -26.50 -6.85
C LYS A 768 -35.51 -26.19 -5.46
N ARG A 769 -35.40 -24.91 -5.14
CA ARG A 769 -35.40 -24.38 -3.75
C ARG A 769 -35.41 -22.86 -3.84
N TYR A 770 -36.59 -22.26 -4.01
CA TYR A 770 -36.99 -20.90 -3.59
C TYR A 770 -38.40 -20.63 -4.13
N GLU A 771 -39.38 -21.42 -3.68
CA GLU A 771 -40.80 -21.04 -3.70
C GLU A 771 -41.36 -21.39 -2.33
N GLY A 772 -41.78 -20.35 -1.61
CA GLY A 772 -42.30 -20.48 -0.26
C GLY A 772 -42.01 -19.25 0.57
N LEU A 773 -42.68 -18.13 0.25
CA LEU A 773 -43.09 -17.06 1.16
C LEU A 773 -43.76 -15.93 0.35
N ALA A 774 -44.91 -16.23 -0.25
CA ALA A 774 -45.83 -15.22 -0.80
C ALA A 774 -47.24 -15.81 -0.96
N SER A 775 -47.92 -16.08 0.16
CA SER A 775 -49.38 -16.10 0.23
C SER A 775 -49.80 -16.40 1.66
N LEU A 776 -50.26 -15.39 2.41
CA LEU A 776 -51.21 -15.55 3.51
C LEU A 776 -51.78 -14.16 3.80
N GLY A 777 -52.74 -13.78 2.96
CA GLY A 777 -53.71 -12.73 3.21
C GLY A 777 -55.09 -13.33 2.94
N ASP A 778 -55.95 -13.19 3.94
CA ASP A 778 -57.41 -13.38 3.93
C ASP A 778 -57.97 -14.82 3.88
N TYR A 779 -58.52 -15.28 5.02
CA TYR A 779 -59.98 -15.34 5.20
C TYR A 779 -60.40 -15.70 6.65
N ALA A 780 -61.09 -14.74 7.26
CA ALA A 780 -62.35 -14.84 8.03
C ALA A 780 -62.54 -15.82 9.22
N MET A 781 -62.82 -15.17 10.37
CA MET A 781 -64.01 -15.29 11.24
C MET A 781 -64.49 -16.65 11.76
N GLY A 782 -64.60 -16.74 13.09
CA GLY A 782 -65.54 -17.62 13.78
C GLY A 782 -65.37 -17.69 15.30
N GLN A 783 -66.03 -16.78 16.04
CA GLN A 783 -66.65 -16.88 17.38
C GLN A 783 -65.83 -17.56 18.52
N THR A 784 -65.57 -16.93 19.67
CA THR A 784 -66.43 -16.20 20.63
C THR A 784 -65.56 -15.34 21.53
#